data_AF-A0A7X6Y7X2-F1
#
_entry.id   AF-A0A7X6Y7X2-F1
#
_cell.length_a   1.000
_cell.length_b   1.000
_cell.length_c   1.000
_cell.angle_alpha   90.00
_cell.angle_beta   90.00
_cell.angle_gamma   90.00
#
_symmetry.space_group_name_H-M   'P 1'
#
loop_
_entity.id
_entity.type
_entity.pdbx_description
1 polymer ?
#
loop_
_entity_poly.entity_id
_entity_poly.type
_entity_poly.pdbx_seq_one_letter_code
_entity_poly.pdbx_strand_id
1 'polypeptide(L)'
;VVGNPVASMVPKPDLFDYREMRAYLSIAATRVNPRSFLKKKQNDRQKTINKYILTLCQRDNRCSNSKECNKNQICKHPEKVLNNLDLDYQSERISNAYQEMVVFKFFKTVFSDKVINYQNFVLPKEKLNQIEAKHPPGTRKWEQAVKKAQKEIFDSFMDTVKNNYDRRFGSGSFELLQKTTTLMPHLDMAYAIDPYWNTAHGHLVSGESNAQIATLDNESRLKLLIETLAEIAEESFATLDEVNRPQRIKPHQIANHFLEDLVFPADTKPINETAQEQLESYLQTKPLARKAEGQHLCPICNKSFKDGTNAKADFLDNPESHTNRAPAHGSPGYKVICDICKFERFLLQQMLKGKAAQTMVLMPRINIGYQSGLALQRQVQKMWQKATILMSASSPDPNLKFSFSLTGQIAKELQEKNYNLMGPEELAEIFTYRVGKEKAQEYRRKMKALLTEECQGGLAEWNATFDVNYATEEEFLNAVENSLIEDELGTLQGIRQKAFNLIPQMELICETPHFILIPVRNRIAVGDDSDVNAGIRELFAMLIISLCLDCSVAILKEGEEFSFTGGEGSVRVPPIPALRKLIGSDWIGIKEAPLWLEAIGAAARLAGAAKYPERSNLYQILTSPTPGHILRRLEMQNDSGFVSPEYFADLEKVKEVLP
;
A
#
# COMPACT_ATOMS: atom_id res chain seq x y z
N VAL A 1 1.20 -6.27 5.26
CA VAL A 1 0.57 -7.60 5.02
C VAL A 1 -0.96 -7.62 5.23
N VAL A 2 -1.63 -6.51 5.56
CA VAL A 2 -3.11 -6.54 5.73
C VAL A 2 -3.73 -5.41 4.87
N GLY A 3 -4.89 -5.61 4.23
CA GLY A 3 -5.46 -4.72 3.18
C GLY A 3 -6.05 -3.37 3.63
N ASN A 4 -6.79 -2.63 2.79
CA ASN A 4 -7.53 -1.43 3.25
C ASN A 4 -8.58 -1.85 4.30
N PRO A 5 -8.80 -1.13 5.43
CA PRO A 5 -9.81 -1.48 6.45
C PRO A 5 -11.25 -1.50 5.94
N VAL A 6 -11.54 -0.85 4.81
CA VAL A 6 -12.81 -0.91 4.07
C VAL A 6 -12.80 -2.03 3.00
N ALA A 7 -11.62 -2.53 2.64
CA ALA A 7 -11.44 -3.71 1.79
C ALA A 7 -11.04 -4.95 2.63
N SER A 8 -10.79 -6.07 1.95
CA SER A 8 -10.48 -7.36 2.55
C SER A 8 -9.32 -7.27 3.58
N MET A 9 -9.60 -7.54 4.87
CA MET A 9 -8.59 -7.67 5.94
C MET A 9 -7.89 -9.04 5.94
N VAL A 10 -8.02 -9.80 4.85
CA VAL A 10 -7.46 -11.14 4.71
C VAL A 10 -5.93 -11.08 4.76
N PRO A 11 -5.28 -11.66 5.79
CA PRO A 11 -3.85 -11.92 5.75
C PRO A 11 -3.49 -12.72 4.50
N LYS A 12 -2.31 -12.46 3.93
CA LYS A 12 -1.79 -13.30 2.85
C LYS A 12 -1.43 -14.66 3.45
N PRO A 13 -2.04 -15.79 3.02
CA PRO A 13 -1.81 -17.09 3.64
C PRO A 13 -0.33 -17.46 3.67
N ASP A 14 0.39 -17.18 2.58
CA ASP A 14 1.82 -17.50 2.47
C ASP A 14 2.71 -16.70 3.43
N LEU A 15 2.24 -15.55 3.92
CA LEU A 15 3.01 -14.67 4.81
C LEU A 15 2.48 -14.68 6.24
N PHE A 16 1.43 -15.46 6.51
CA PHE A 16 0.81 -15.52 7.83
C PHE A 16 1.51 -16.57 8.70
N ASP A 17 1.97 -16.15 9.87
CA ASP A 17 2.48 -17.04 10.91
C ASP A 17 1.59 -16.97 12.15
N TYR A 18 1.00 -18.10 12.55
CA TYR A 18 0.08 -18.14 13.69
C TYR A 18 0.73 -17.63 15.00
N ARG A 19 2.06 -17.76 15.14
CA ARG A 19 2.81 -17.33 16.33
C ARG A 19 2.88 -15.82 16.48
N GLU A 20 2.68 -15.08 15.38
CA GLU A 20 2.74 -13.62 15.35
C GLU A 20 1.35 -12.96 15.57
N MET A 21 0.35 -13.73 16.00
CA MET A 21 -1.05 -13.26 16.11
C MET A 21 -1.19 -11.96 16.92
N ARG A 22 -0.49 -11.84 18.06
CA ARG A 22 -0.50 -10.63 18.90
C ARG A 22 0.00 -9.39 18.13
N ALA A 23 1.09 -9.54 17.37
CA ALA A 23 1.63 -8.47 16.54
C ALA A 23 0.66 -8.10 15.41
N TYR A 24 0.03 -9.08 14.77
CA TYR A 24 -0.94 -8.83 13.70
C TYR A 24 -2.20 -8.10 14.19
N LEU A 25 -2.74 -8.48 15.35
CA LEU A 25 -3.88 -7.81 15.97
C LEU A 25 -3.53 -6.36 16.35
N SER A 26 -2.33 -6.14 16.89
CA SER A 26 -1.82 -4.80 17.20
C SER A 26 -1.72 -3.93 15.94
N ILE A 27 -1.14 -4.47 14.85
CA ILE A 27 -1.09 -3.77 13.55
C ILE A 27 -2.50 -3.52 13.01
N ALA A 28 -3.44 -4.45 13.19
CA ALA A 28 -4.82 -4.28 12.74
C ALA A 28 -5.48 -3.07 13.42
N ALA A 29 -5.27 -2.87 14.72
CA ALA A 29 -5.83 -1.75 15.47
C ALA A 29 -5.38 -0.36 14.96
N THR A 30 -4.18 -0.25 14.40
CA THR A 30 -3.62 1.03 13.89
C THR A 30 -4.23 1.52 12.57
N ARG A 31 -5.06 0.69 11.92
CA ARG A 31 -5.53 0.94 10.54
C ARG A 31 -6.62 1.98 10.42
N VAL A 32 -7.31 2.23 11.51
CA VAL A 32 -8.43 3.17 11.57
C VAL A 32 -8.12 4.21 12.62
N ASN A 33 -8.41 5.47 12.29
CA ASN A 33 -8.31 6.54 13.28
C ASN A 33 -9.49 6.38 14.27
N PRO A 34 -9.26 6.38 15.59
CA PRO A 34 -10.30 6.20 16.60
C PRO A 34 -11.37 7.29 16.57
N ARG A 35 -11.11 8.45 15.97
CA ARG A 35 -12.08 9.56 15.79
C ARG A 35 -12.78 9.57 14.44
N SER A 36 -12.59 8.54 13.60
CA SER A 36 -13.11 8.52 12.23
C SER A 36 -14.64 8.61 12.17
N PHE A 37 -15.33 7.99 13.14
CA PHE A 37 -16.79 8.02 13.18
C PHE A 37 -17.35 9.38 13.60
N LEU A 38 -16.72 10.02 14.61
CA LEU A 38 -17.10 11.36 15.06
C LEU A 38 -16.99 12.44 13.97
N LYS A 39 -16.02 12.29 13.04
CA LYS A 39 -15.85 13.21 11.90
C LYS A 39 -16.97 13.11 10.84
N LYS A 40 -17.86 12.11 10.92
CA LYS A 40 -18.96 11.96 9.96
C LYS A 40 -20.04 13.01 10.20
N LYS A 41 -20.74 13.38 9.12
CA LYS A 41 -21.91 14.27 9.17
C LYS A 41 -22.95 13.71 10.14
N GLN A 42 -23.62 14.60 10.88
CA GLN A 42 -24.61 14.25 11.89
C GLN A 42 -25.68 13.27 11.38
N ASN A 43 -26.19 13.50 10.16
CA ASN A 43 -27.19 12.63 9.52
C ASN A 43 -26.68 11.19 9.32
N ASP A 44 -25.41 11.01 9.00
CA ASP A 44 -24.82 9.67 8.79
C ASP A 44 -24.55 8.96 10.12
N ARG A 45 -24.17 9.72 11.16
CA ARG A 45 -24.05 9.23 12.54
C ARG A 45 -25.40 8.72 13.04
N GLN A 46 -26.46 9.54 12.91
CA GLN A 46 -27.83 9.18 13.32
C GLN A 46 -28.33 7.93 12.59
N LYS A 47 -28.15 7.85 11.26
CA LYS A 47 -28.54 6.66 10.48
C LYS A 47 -27.85 5.39 10.98
N THR A 48 -26.57 5.48 11.32
CA THR A 48 -25.81 4.33 11.84
C THR A 48 -26.31 3.92 13.22
N ILE A 49 -26.60 4.87 14.10
CA ILE A 49 -27.11 4.59 15.45
C ILE A 49 -28.52 4.01 15.40
N ASN A 50 -29.40 4.49 14.52
CA ASN A 50 -30.73 3.89 14.33
C ASN A 50 -30.62 2.43 13.87
N LYS A 51 -29.69 2.12 12.96
CA LYS A 51 -29.40 0.74 12.56
C LYS A 51 -28.83 -0.09 13.71
N TYR A 52 -27.98 0.50 14.55
CA TYR A 52 -27.41 -0.17 15.70
C TYR A 52 -28.49 -0.56 16.71
N ILE A 53 -29.37 0.36 17.06
CA ILE A 53 -30.54 0.11 17.92
C ILE A 53 -31.42 -1.00 17.34
N LEU A 54 -31.74 -0.93 16.05
CA LEU A 54 -32.53 -1.98 15.38
C LEU A 54 -31.86 -3.35 15.49
N THR A 55 -30.54 -3.39 15.27
CA THR A 55 -29.73 -4.62 15.37
C THR A 55 -29.81 -5.22 16.77
N LEU A 56 -29.70 -4.40 17.81
CA LEU A 56 -29.83 -4.87 19.19
C LEU A 56 -31.24 -5.35 19.53
N CYS A 57 -32.29 -4.64 19.08
CA CYS A 57 -33.67 -5.07 19.28
C CYS A 57 -33.97 -6.42 18.62
N GLN A 58 -33.36 -6.70 17.46
CA GLN A 58 -33.42 -8.00 16.79
C GLN A 58 -32.65 -9.08 17.56
N ARG A 59 -31.43 -8.77 18.01
CA ARG A 59 -30.58 -9.71 18.78
C ARG A 59 -31.24 -10.17 20.06
N ASP A 60 -31.84 -9.24 20.81
CA ASP A 60 -32.42 -9.50 22.12
C ASP A 60 -33.88 -10.00 22.05
N ASN A 61 -34.38 -10.34 20.84
CA ASN A 61 -35.76 -10.75 20.58
C ASN A 61 -36.83 -9.79 21.13
N ARG A 62 -36.52 -8.49 21.21
CA ARG A 62 -37.42 -7.46 21.77
C ARG A 62 -38.36 -6.85 20.74
N CYS A 63 -38.34 -7.35 19.51
CA CYS A 63 -39.34 -7.04 18.50
C CYS A 63 -40.57 -7.92 18.70
N SER A 64 -41.66 -7.31 19.18
CA SER A 64 -42.97 -7.97 19.40
C SER A 64 -43.53 -8.65 18.13
N ASN A 65 -43.10 -8.19 16.94
CA ASN A 65 -43.40 -8.79 15.65
C ASN A 65 -42.21 -8.60 14.69
N SER A 66 -41.40 -9.64 14.47
CA SER A 66 -40.18 -9.60 13.64
C SER A 66 -40.45 -9.04 12.22
N LYS A 67 -41.66 -9.25 11.67
CA LYS A 67 -42.07 -8.71 10.36
C LYS A 67 -42.28 -7.19 10.35
N GLU A 68 -42.68 -6.56 11.46
CA GLU A 68 -42.90 -5.11 11.52
C GLU A 68 -41.61 -4.30 11.73
N CYS A 69 -40.72 -4.76 12.62
CA CYS A 69 -39.40 -4.15 12.79
C CYS A 69 -38.60 -4.17 11.47
N ASN A 70 -38.71 -5.28 10.72
CA ASN A 70 -38.05 -5.43 9.42
C ASN A 70 -38.69 -4.57 8.31
N LYS A 71 -40.02 -4.37 8.35
CA LYS A 71 -40.73 -3.56 7.36
C LYS A 71 -40.51 -2.05 7.56
N ASN A 72 -40.45 -1.60 8.82
CA ASN A 72 -40.35 -0.17 9.15
C ASN A 72 -38.92 0.30 9.47
N GLN A 73 -37.95 -0.62 9.57
CA GLN A 73 -36.55 -0.35 9.94
C GLN A 73 -36.36 0.46 11.23
N ILE A 74 -37.29 0.35 12.19
CA ILE A 74 -37.29 1.12 13.43
C ILE A 74 -37.56 0.16 14.60
N CYS A 75 -36.81 0.31 15.69
CA CYS A 75 -37.13 -0.36 16.95
C CYS A 75 -38.21 0.43 17.71
N LYS A 76 -39.25 -0.25 18.18
CA LYS A 76 -40.37 0.37 18.92
C LYS A 76 -40.03 0.71 20.39
N HIS A 77 -38.96 0.12 20.93
CA HIS A 77 -38.53 0.31 22.32
C HIS A 77 -37.02 0.55 22.45
N PRO A 78 -36.46 1.59 21.82
CA PRO A 78 -35.04 1.91 21.89
C PRO A 78 -34.55 2.08 23.35
N GLU A 79 -35.40 2.64 24.21
CA GLU A 79 -35.14 2.90 25.63
C GLU A 79 -34.92 1.63 26.46
N LYS A 80 -35.43 0.48 25.99
CA LYS A 80 -35.23 -0.80 26.68
C LYS A 80 -33.89 -1.43 26.34
N VAL A 81 -33.22 -0.95 25.29
CA VAL A 81 -32.06 -1.60 24.68
C VAL A 81 -30.79 -0.79 24.87
N LEU A 82 -30.88 0.54 24.93
CA LEU A 82 -29.79 1.42 25.32
C LEU A 82 -30.25 2.35 26.44
N ASN A 83 -29.42 2.48 27.47
CA ASN A 83 -29.69 3.36 28.62
C ASN A 83 -29.55 4.85 28.26
N ASN A 84 -28.78 5.18 27.21
CA ASN A 84 -28.59 6.54 26.74
C ASN A 84 -28.77 6.57 25.21
N LEU A 85 -29.74 7.34 24.73
CA LEU A 85 -30.03 7.50 23.30
C LEU A 85 -29.43 8.78 22.70
N ASP A 86 -28.69 9.54 23.50
CA ASP A 86 -28.03 10.76 23.04
C ASP A 86 -27.08 10.45 21.86
N LEU A 87 -27.19 11.29 20.82
CA LEU A 87 -26.48 11.09 19.57
C LEU A 87 -24.98 11.22 19.76
N ASP A 88 -24.52 12.19 20.55
CA ASP A 88 -23.10 12.47 20.71
C ASP A 88 -22.46 11.41 21.62
N TYR A 89 -23.14 11.01 22.69
CA TYR A 89 -22.73 9.88 23.53
C TYR A 89 -22.57 8.59 22.73
N GLN A 90 -23.59 8.20 21.95
CA GLN A 90 -23.50 6.97 21.13
C GLN A 90 -22.50 7.10 19.99
N SER A 91 -22.30 8.30 19.47
CA SER A 91 -21.28 8.56 18.45
C SER A 91 -19.88 8.38 19.02
N GLU A 92 -19.62 8.93 20.20
CA GLU A 92 -18.35 8.78 20.91
C GLU A 92 -18.10 7.31 21.25
N ARG A 93 -19.12 6.60 21.73
CA ARG A 93 -19.05 5.18 22.04
C ARG A 93 -18.62 4.33 20.83
N ILE A 94 -19.28 4.52 19.67
CA ILE A 94 -18.93 3.84 18.42
C ILE A 94 -17.52 4.24 17.96
N SER A 95 -17.14 5.50 18.13
CA SER A 95 -15.82 5.98 17.74
C SER A 95 -14.72 5.33 18.59
N ASN A 96 -14.90 5.24 19.90
CA ASN A 96 -13.95 4.62 20.81
C ASN A 96 -13.78 3.11 20.54
N ALA A 97 -14.81 2.45 20.00
CA ALA A 97 -14.78 1.04 19.63
C ALA A 97 -14.17 0.74 18.24
N TYR A 98 -13.88 1.75 17.41
CA TYR A 98 -13.54 1.53 16.00
C TYR A 98 -12.31 0.64 15.80
N GLN A 99 -11.29 0.80 16.63
CA GLN A 99 -10.06 -0.01 16.55
C GLN A 99 -10.34 -1.46 16.95
N GLU A 100 -11.11 -1.67 18.01
CA GLU A 100 -11.53 -3.00 18.48
C GLU A 100 -12.38 -3.73 17.43
N MET A 101 -13.26 -3.01 16.72
CA MET A 101 -14.04 -3.59 15.62
C MET A 101 -13.11 -4.17 14.55
N VAL A 102 -12.05 -3.45 14.19
CA VAL A 102 -11.06 -3.91 13.21
C VAL A 102 -10.27 -5.12 13.72
N VAL A 103 -9.91 -5.15 15.01
CA VAL A 103 -9.24 -6.29 15.64
C VAL A 103 -10.11 -7.55 15.56
N PHE A 104 -11.39 -7.47 15.93
CA PHE A 104 -12.34 -8.59 15.79
C PHE A 104 -12.49 -9.07 14.35
N LYS A 105 -12.54 -8.15 13.39
CA LYS A 105 -12.61 -8.49 11.95
C LYS A 105 -11.39 -9.25 11.49
N PHE A 106 -10.20 -8.78 11.88
CA PHE A 106 -8.96 -9.44 11.54
C PHE A 106 -8.93 -10.85 12.13
N PHE A 107 -9.22 -10.97 13.44
CA PHE A 107 -9.31 -12.26 14.14
C PHE A 107 -10.25 -13.23 13.44
N LYS A 108 -11.50 -12.81 13.15
CA LYS A 108 -12.46 -13.61 12.41
C LYS A 108 -11.90 -14.10 11.06
N THR A 109 -11.20 -13.22 10.36
CA THR A 109 -10.71 -13.50 9.02
C THR A 109 -9.58 -14.53 9.02
N VAL A 110 -8.76 -14.56 10.07
CA VAL A 110 -7.73 -15.59 10.28
C VAL A 110 -8.36 -16.99 10.32
N PHE A 111 -9.51 -17.16 10.97
CA PHE A 111 -10.24 -18.42 11.05
C PHE A 111 -11.23 -18.60 9.88
N SER A 112 -10.75 -18.40 8.66
CA SER A 112 -11.51 -18.68 7.44
C SER A 112 -10.73 -19.60 6.51
N ASP A 113 -11.45 -20.27 5.62
CA ASP A 113 -10.90 -21.10 4.54
C ASP A 113 -10.00 -20.32 3.56
N LYS A 114 -10.03 -18.98 3.62
CA LYS A 114 -9.16 -18.10 2.83
C LYS A 114 -7.76 -17.97 3.39
N VAL A 115 -7.57 -18.17 4.70
CA VAL A 115 -6.27 -18.09 5.37
C VAL A 115 -5.79 -19.48 5.71
N ILE A 116 -6.67 -20.31 6.26
CA ILE A 116 -6.40 -21.70 6.61
C ILE A 116 -6.92 -22.58 5.48
N ASN A 117 -6.04 -22.90 4.52
CA ASN A 117 -6.40 -23.79 3.43
C ASN A 117 -6.40 -25.24 3.91
N TYR A 118 -7.53 -25.70 4.45
CA TYR A 118 -7.68 -27.06 4.97
C TYR A 118 -7.47 -28.15 3.90
N GLN A 119 -7.60 -27.83 2.61
CA GLN A 119 -7.35 -28.80 1.54
C GLN A 119 -5.87 -29.23 1.47
N ASN A 120 -4.97 -28.47 2.11
CA ASN A 120 -3.56 -28.79 2.22
C ASN A 120 -3.21 -29.52 3.54
N PHE A 121 -4.20 -29.84 4.38
CA PHE A 121 -3.94 -30.53 5.63
C PHE A 121 -3.39 -31.93 5.39
N VAL A 122 -2.27 -32.23 6.02
CA VAL A 122 -1.67 -33.55 6.08
C VAL A 122 -2.50 -34.40 7.02
N LEU A 123 -3.06 -35.49 6.50
CA LEU A 123 -3.82 -36.44 7.29
C LEU A 123 -2.88 -37.36 8.09
N PRO A 124 -3.27 -37.77 9.31
CA PRO A 124 -2.57 -38.84 10.03
C PRO A 124 -2.49 -40.11 9.19
N LYS A 125 -1.35 -40.81 9.23
CA LYS A 125 -1.09 -42.02 8.43
C LYS A 125 -2.18 -43.07 8.57
N GLU A 126 -2.72 -43.25 9.77
CA GLU A 126 -3.79 -44.21 10.05
C GLU A 126 -5.07 -43.90 9.27
N LYS A 127 -5.47 -42.62 9.22
CA LYS A 127 -6.67 -42.18 8.50
C LYS A 127 -6.45 -42.24 6.99
N LEU A 128 -5.23 -41.99 6.52
CA LEU A 128 -4.85 -42.18 5.12
C LEU A 128 -4.94 -43.66 4.72
N ASN A 129 -4.37 -44.58 5.50
CA ASN A 129 -4.42 -46.02 5.26
C ASN A 129 -5.87 -46.55 5.20
N GLN A 130 -6.76 -46.03 6.06
CA GLN A 130 -8.19 -46.39 6.04
C GLN A 130 -8.90 -45.94 4.75
N ILE A 131 -8.52 -44.78 4.21
CA ILE A 131 -9.07 -44.28 2.94
C ILE A 131 -8.53 -45.12 1.79
N GLU A 132 -7.22 -45.40 1.77
CA GLU A 132 -6.56 -46.21 0.75
C GLU A 132 -7.11 -47.64 0.67
N ALA A 133 -7.43 -48.24 1.83
CA ALA A 133 -8.06 -49.56 1.89
C ALA A 133 -9.46 -49.61 1.25
N LYS A 134 -10.18 -48.48 1.21
CA LYS A 134 -11.54 -48.39 0.63
C LYS A 134 -11.54 -47.87 -0.80
N HIS A 135 -10.58 -47.01 -1.14
CA HIS A 135 -10.47 -46.33 -2.42
C HIS A 135 -9.00 -46.28 -2.84
N PRO A 136 -8.62 -46.81 -4.01
CA PRO A 136 -7.24 -46.74 -4.46
C PRO A 136 -6.77 -45.28 -4.65
N PRO A 137 -5.51 -44.95 -4.31
CA PRO A 137 -4.91 -43.65 -4.60
C PRO A 137 -5.06 -43.23 -6.07
N GLY A 138 -5.24 -41.93 -6.31
CA GLY A 138 -5.41 -41.39 -7.67
C GLY A 138 -6.80 -41.56 -8.28
N THR A 139 -7.75 -42.20 -7.56
CA THR A 139 -9.16 -42.23 -7.99
C THR A 139 -9.92 -40.99 -7.49
N ARG A 140 -10.91 -40.53 -8.27
CA ARG A 140 -11.80 -39.43 -7.84
C ARG A 140 -12.48 -39.68 -6.49
N LYS A 141 -12.80 -40.94 -6.17
CA LYS A 141 -13.39 -41.32 -4.88
C LYS A 141 -12.39 -41.20 -3.72
N TRP A 142 -11.12 -41.52 -3.96
CA TRP A 142 -10.05 -41.30 -2.99
C TRP A 142 -9.84 -39.80 -2.72
N GLU A 143 -9.74 -38.99 -3.77
CA GLU A 143 -9.60 -37.52 -3.62
C GLU A 143 -10.76 -36.90 -2.83
N GLN A 144 -12.00 -37.34 -3.10
CA GLN A 144 -13.19 -36.91 -2.36
C GLN A 144 -13.15 -37.34 -0.90
N ALA A 145 -12.70 -38.56 -0.61
CA ALA A 145 -12.58 -39.07 0.75
C ALA A 145 -11.48 -38.33 1.54
N VAL A 146 -10.35 -38.01 0.90
CA VAL A 146 -9.28 -37.18 1.48
C VAL A 146 -9.81 -35.77 1.80
N LYS A 147 -10.45 -35.09 0.83
CA LYS A 147 -11.04 -33.77 1.05
C LYS A 147 -12.08 -33.76 2.17
N LYS A 148 -12.87 -34.83 2.29
CA LYS A 148 -13.83 -34.99 3.39
C LYS A 148 -13.13 -35.12 4.74
N ALA A 149 -12.11 -35.98 4.84
CA ALA A 149 -11.36 -36.17 6.08
C ALA A 149 -10.61 -34.90 6.51
N GLN A 150 -10.04 -34.15 5.56
CA GLN A 150 -9.42 -32.85 5.82
C GLN A 150 -10.43 -31.83 6.34
N LYS A 151 -11.62 -31.79 5.74
CA LYS A 151 -12.71 -30.93 6.20
C LYS A 151 -13.17 -31.30 7.62
N GLU A 152 -13.26 -32.59 7.96
CA GLU A 152 -13.60 -33.01 9.33
C GLU A 152 -12.60 -32.50 10.37
N ILE A 153 -11.30 -32.50 10.07
CA ILE A 153 -10.27 -31.92 10.94
C ILE A 153 -10.49 -30.42 11.09
N PHE A 154 -10.74 -29.72 9.99
CA PHE A 154 -11.00 -28.28 10.01
C PHE A 154 -12.27 -27.92 10.80
N ASP A 155 -13.36 -28.65 10.61
CA ASP A 155 -14.63 -28.43 11.32
C ASP A 155 -14.41 -28.64 12.84
N SER A 156 -13.70 -29.70 13.25
CA SER A 156 -13.33 -29.94 14.66
C SER A 156 -12.44 -28.83 15.26
N PHE A 157 -11.53 -28.30 14.46
CA PHE A 157 -10.70 -27.16 14.85
C PHE A 157 -11.55 -25.90 15.02
N MET A 158 -12.48 -25.63 14.09
CA MET A 158 -13.39 -24.49 14.18
C MET A 158 -14.35 -24.59 15.36
N ASP A 159 -14.77 -25.79 15.75
CA ASP A 159 -15.53 -26.02 16.99
C ASP A 159 -14.69 -25.67 18.23
N THR A 160 -13.39 -25.97 18.23
CA THR A 160 -12.47 -25.57 19.29
C THR A 160 -12.37 -24.04 19.38
N VAL A 161 -12.19 -23.37 18.23
CA VAL A 161 -12.16 -21.90 18.15
C VAL A 161 -13.45 -21.30 18.70
N LYS A 162 -14.61 -21.85 18.28
CA LYS A 162 -15.93 -21.44 18.77
C LYS A 162 -16.02 -21.57 20.29
N ASN A 163 -15.65 -22.73 20.83
CA ASN A 163 -15.74 -22.98 22.27
C ASN A 163 -14.82 -22.07 23.07
N ASN A 164 -13.58 -21.87 22.63
CA ASN A 164 -12.62 -20.99 23.30
C ASN A 164 -13.05 -19.52 23.25
N TYR A 165 -13.69 -19.09 22.15
CA TYR A 165 -14.25 -17.74 21.99
C TYR A 165 -15.50 -17.55 22.88
N ASP A 166 -16.46 -18.47 22.82
CA ASP A 166 -17.70 -18.42 23.59
C ASP A 166 -17.43 -18.52 25.10
N ARG A 167 -16.38 -19.23 25.53
CA ARG A 167 -15.94 -19.27 26.94
C ARG A 167 -15.58 -17.87 27.47
N ARG A 168 -14.99 -17.01 26.63
CA ARG A 168 -14.50 -15.69 27.01
C ARG A 168 -15.55 -14.59 26.84
N PHE A 169 -16.33 -14.63 25.76
CA PHE A 169 -17.28 -13.56 25.43
C PHE A 169 -18.76 -13.94 25.57
N GLY A 170 -19.04 -15.15 26.08
CA GLY A 170 -20.38 -15.67 26.30
C GLY A 170 -20.87 -16.60 25.20
N SER A 171 -21.80 -17.49 25.56
CA SER A 171 -22.38 -18.48 24.65
C SER A 171 -23.05 -17.84 23.43
N GLY A 172 -22.73 -18.33 22.24
CA GLY A 172 -23.26 -17.83 20.97
C GLY A 172 -22.61 -16.54 20.45
N SER A 173 -21.62 -15.99 21.15
CA SER A 173 -20.91 -14.78 20.74
C SER A 173 -20.09 -14.98 19.46
N PHE A 174 -19.52 -16.18 19.24
CA PHE A 174 -18.81 -16.51 18.01
C PHE A 174 -19.75 -16.51 16.79
N GLU A 175 -20.97 -17.04 16.94
CA GLU A 175 -21.97 -17.02 15.87
C GLU A 175 -22.41 -15.59 15.51
N LEU A 176 -22.48 -14.69 16.51
CA LEU A 176 -22.72 -13.27 16.28
C LEU A 176 -21.55 -12.63 15.51
N LEU A 177 -20.30 -12.91 15.90
CA LEU A 177 -19.11 -12.46 15.17
C LEU A 177 -19.15 -12.92 13.70
N GLN A 178 -19.58 -14.16 13.45
CA GLN A 178 -19.70 -14.71 12.10
C GLN A 178 -20.74 -13.96 11.22
N LYS A 179 -21.72 -13.26 11.79
CA LYS A 179 -22.69 -12.44 11.04
C LYS A 179 -22.13 -11.10 10.54
N THR A 180 -20.95 -10.71 11.00
CA THR A 180 -20.34 -9.43 10.61
C THR A 180 -19.52 -9.58 9.31
N THR A 181 -19.64 -8.70 8.31
CA THR A 181 -18.87 -8.84 7.03
C THR A 181 -17.77 -7.79 6.90
N THR A 182 -17.97 -6.72 6.14
CA THR A 182 -17.09 -5.55 6.11
C THR A 182 -17.21 -4.74 7.41
N LEU A 183 -16.38 -3.72 7.59
CA LEU A 183 -16.47 -2.80 8.73
C LEU A 183 -17.82 -2.04 8.67
N MET A 184 -18.77 -2.47 9.49
CA MET A 184 -20.14 -1.98 9.58
C MET A 184 -20.42 -1.62 11.03
N PRO A 185 -20.25 -0.35 11.43
CA PRO A 185 -20.17 0.01 12.85
C PRO A 185 -21.39 -0.43 13.67
N HIS A 186 -22.58 -0.42 13.09
CA HIS A 186 -23.81 -0.86 13.75
C HIS A 186 -23.84 -2.37 14.07
N LEU A 187 -23.39 -3.22 13.14
CA LEU A 187 -23.33 -4.66 13.34
C LEU A 187 -22.15 -5.04 14.23
N ASP A 188 -20.99 -4.43 13.99
CA ASP A 188 -19.78 -4.71 14.75
C ASP A 188 -19.93 -4.31 16.22
N MET A 189 -20.58 -3.17 16.47
CA MET A 189 -20.92 -2.75 17.83
C MET A 189 -21.83 -3.79 18.51
N ALA A 190 -22.93 -4.18 17.86
CA ALA A 190 -23.91 -5.08 18.47
C ALA A 190 -23.41 -6.53 18.65
N TYR A 191 -22.58 -7.03 17.74
CA TYR A 191 -22.25 -8.46 17.64
C TYR A 191 -20.85 -8.82 18.11
N ALA A 192 -19.92 -7.85 18.17
CA ALA A 192 -18.56 -8.10 18.63
C ALA A 192 -18.22 -7.24 19.86
N ILE A 193 -18.49 -5.93 19.80
CA ILE A 193 -18.10 -5.01 20.86
C ILE A 193 -18.96 -5.16 22.11
N ASP A 194 -20.29 -5.15 21.99
CA ASP A 194 -21.17 -5.25 23.15
C ASP A 194 -20.97 -6.54 23.96
N PRO A 195 -20.83 -7.75 23.35
CA PRO A 195 -20.45 -8.95 24.09
C PRO A 195 -19.15 -8.78 24.88
N TYR A 196 -18.14 -8.17 24.26
CA TYR A 196 -16.85 -7.92 24.91
C TYR A 196 -16.95 -6.90 26.05
N TRP A 197 -17.51 -5.72 25.78
CA TRP A 197 -17.61 -4.63 26.74
C TRP A 197 -18.46 -4.96 27.97
N ASN A 198 -19.47 -5.83 27.80
CA ASN A 198 -20.32 -6.28 28.90
C ASN A 198 -19.70 -7.43 29.71
N THR A 199 -18.57 -8.00 29.28
CA THR A 199 -17.83 -9.01 30.04
C THR A 199 -17.18 -8.36 31.27
N ALA A 200 -17.18 -9.07 32.40
CA ALA A 200 -16.50 -8.61 33.61
C ALA A 200 -14.98 -8.74 33.45
N HIS A 201 -14.21 -7.76 33.91
CA HIS A 201 -12.75 -7.76 33.75
C HIS A 201 -12.11 -9.01 34.42
N GLY A 202 -12.55 -9.35 35.63
CA GLY A 202 -12.15 -10.55 36.36
C GLY A 202 -12.48 -11.90 35.68
N HIS A 203 -13.36 -11.91 34.66
CA HIS A 203 -13.63 -13.10 33.85
C HIS A 203 -12.51 -13.40 32.84
N LEU A 204 -11.81 -12.36 32.38
CA LEU A 204 -10.70 -12.52 31.42
C LEU A 204 -9.34 -12.53 32.11
N VAL A 205 -9.18 -11.80 33.21
CA VAL A 205 -7.92 -11.70 33.96
C VAL A 205 -8.14 -12.10 35.41
N SER A 206 -7.46 -13.14 35.86
CA SER A 206 -7.57 -13.60 37.25
C SER A 206 -7.03 -12.56 38.23
N GLY A 207 -7.81 -12.23 39.26
CA GLY A 207 -7.43 -11.25 40.30
C GLY A 207 -7.89 -9.81 40.03
N GLU A 208 -8.52 -9.55 38.89
CA GLU A 208 -9.05 -8.25 38.52
C GLU A 208 -10.49 -8.02 39.00
N SER A 209 -10.93 -6.75 38.96
CA SER A 209 -12.27 -6.36 39.43
C SER A 209 -13.40 -7.00 38.60
N ASN A 210 -14.57 -7.19 39.21
CA ASN A 210 -15.78 -7.61 38.48
C ASN A 210 -16.49 -6.45 37.75
N ALA A 211 -15.82 -5.31 37.57
CA ALA A 211 -16.35 -4.22 36.76
C ALA A 211 -16.43 -4.62 35.29
N GLN A 212 -17.36 -4.01 34.55
CA GLN A 212 -17.48 -4.24 33.11
C GLN A 212 -16.27 -3.65 32.39
N ILE A 213 -15.78 -4.36 31.38
CA ILE A 213 -14.67 -3.94 30.52
C ILE A 213 -14.94 -2.57 29.86
N ALA A 214 -16.21 -2.25 29.60
CA ALA A 214 -16.63 -0.92 29.10
C ALA A 214 -16.14 0.27 29.95
N THR A 215 -15.86 0.04 31.24
CA THR A 215 -15.41 1.09 32.18
C THR A 215 -13.91 1.35 32.15
N LEU A 216 -13.13 0.46 31.50
CA LEU A 216 -11.71 0.67 31.27
C LEU A 216 -11.50 1.78 30.25
N ASP A 217 -10.36 2.46 30.35
CA ASP A 217 -9.91 3.39 29.32
C ASP A 217 -9.69 2.65 27.98
N ASN A 218 -9.68 3.41 26.89
CA ASN A 218 -9.64 2.84 25.54
C ASN A 218 -8.36 2.02 25.26
N GLU A 219 -7.23 2.42 25.84
CA GLU A 219 -5.94 1.75 25.58
C GLU A 219 -5.87 0.42 26.32
N SER A 220 -6.21 0.42 27.62
CA SER A 220 -6.28 -0.80 28.43
C SER A 220 -7.28 -1.79 27.85
N ARG A 221 -8.44 -1.30 27.39
CA ARG A 221 -9.48 -2.14 26.78
C ARG A 221 -9.03 -2.75 25.46
N LEU A 222 -8.34 -1.99 24.62
CA LEU A 222 -7.80 -2.50 23.35
C LEU A 222 -6.69 -3.54 23.60
N LYS A 223 -5.78 -3.27 24.54
CA LYS A 223 -4.70 -4.19 24.92
C LYS A 223 -5.27 -5.51 25.43
N LEU A 224 -6.23 -5.47 26.36
CA LEU A 224 -6.89 -6.65 26.89
C LEU A 224 -7.58 -7.48 25.78
N LEU A 225 -8.23 -6.81 24.81
CA LEU A 225 -8.84 -7.49 23.67
C LEU A 225 -7.81 -8.24 22.83
N ILE A 226 -6.69 -7.58 22.50
CA ILE A 226 -5.61 -8.16 21.70
C ILE A 226 -5.03 -9.38 22.39
N GLU A 227 -4.74 -9.28 23.69
CA GLU A 227 -4.24 -10.38 24.52
C GLU A 227 -5.21 -11.56 24.51
N THR A 228 -6.48 -11.30 24.84
CA THR A 228 -7.53 -12.33 24.91
C THR A 228 -7.70 -13.07 23.58
N LEU A 229 -7.72 -12.35 22.46
CA LEU A 229 -7.87 -12.95 21.13
C LEU A 229 -6.60 -13.69 20.68
N ALA A 230 -5.41 -13.22 21.07
CA ALA A 230 -4.17 -13.93 20.79
C ALA A 230 -4.11 -15.26 21.54
N GLU A 231 -4.52 -15.29 22.81
CA GLU A 231 -4.64 -16.52 23.60
C GLU A 231 -5.65 -17.51 23.01
N ILE A 232 -6.84 -17.04 22.60
CA ILE A 232 -7.82 -17.90 21.91
C ILE A 232 -7.17 -18.55 20.69
N ALA A 233 -6.42 -17.76 19.91
CA ALA A 233 -5.77 -18.28 18.72
C ALA A 233 -4.69 -19.31 19.06
N GLU A 234 -3.84 -19.03 20.06
CA GLU A 234 -2.79 -19.94 20.51
C GLU A 234 -3.37 -21.27 21.01
N GLU A 235 -4.37 -21.23 21.91
CA GLU A 235 -5.07 -22.40 22.41
C GLU A 235 -5.74 -23.21 21.29
N SER A 236 -6.31 -22.53 20.30
CA SER A 236 -6.99 -23.19 19.20
C SER A 236 -5.99 -23.82 18.22
N PHE A 237 -4.90 -23.14 17.86
CA PHE A 237 -3.88 -23.69 16.98
C PHE A 237 -3.09 -24.83 17.63
N ALA A 238 -3.00 -24.86 18.97
CA ALA A 238 -2.39 -25.97 19.70
C ALA A 238 -3.10 -27.32 19.47
N THR A 239 -4.40 -27.33 19.11
CA THR A 239 -5.14 -28.57 18.82
C THR A 239 -4.90 -29.13 17.41
N LEU A 240 -4.30 -28.34 16.52
CA LEU A 240 -3.85 -28.82 15.22
C LEU A 240 -2.43 -29.41 15.34
N ASP A 241 -2.19 -30.48 14.57
CA ASP A 241 -0.84 -31.01 14.34
C ASP A 241 0.07 -29.90 13.81
N GLU A 242 1.33 -29.88 14.26
CA GLU A 242 2.28 -28.81 13.94
C GLU A 242 2.43 -28.57 12.43
N VAL A 243 2.37 -29.65 11.64
CA VAL A 243 2.45 -29.62 10.17
C VAL A 243 1.26 -28.88 9.52
N ASN A 244 0.11 -28.86 10.18
CA ASN A 244 -1.11 -28.23 9.69
C ASN A 244 -1.31 -26.80 10.24
N ARG A 245 -0.43 -26.35 11.15
CA ARG A 245 -0.49 -24.98 11.68
C ARG A 245 0.00 -23.98 10.61
N PRO A 246 -0.71 -22.86 10.37
CA PRO A 246 -0.31 -21.89 9.37
C PRO A 246 1.06 -21.25 9.68
N GLN A 247 2.07 -21.51 8.86
CA GLN A 247 3.39 -20.91 8.98
C GLN A 247 3.71 -20.13 7.71
N ARG A 248 4.44 -19.02 7.87
CA ARG A 248 4.94 -18.26 6.74
C ARG A 248 5.84 -19.13 5.87
N ILE A 249 5.75 -18.93 4.56
CA ILE A 249 6.64 -19.55 3.60
C ILE A 249 8.10 -19.22 3.96
N LYS A 250 8.96 -20.23 3.88
CA LYS A 250 10.38 -20.07 4.23
C LYS A 250 11.12 -19.35 3.08
N PRO A 251 12.14 -18.53 3.36
CA PRO A 251 12.89 -17.81 2.33
C PRO A 251 13.44 -18.70 1.21
N HIS A 252 13.90 -19.93 1.53
CA HIS A 252 14.40 -20.86 0.52
C HIS A 252 13.30 -21.35 -0.45
N GLN A 253 12.04 -21.45 0.00
CA GLN A 253 10.93 -21.83 -0.88
C GLN A 253 10.62 -20.71 -1.87
N ILE A 254 10.65 -19.45 -1.40
CA ILE A 254 10.57 -18.28 -2.29
C ILE A 254 11.75 -18.28 -3.28
N ALA A 255 12.98 -18.49 -2.79
CA ALA A 255 14.17 -18.51 -3.63
C ALA A 255 14.11 -19.60 -4.71
N ASN A 256 13.60 -20.79 -4.39
CA ASN A 256 13.42 -21.87 -5.37
C ASN A 256 12.54 -21.44 -6.56
N HIS A 257 11.48 -20.67 -6.33
CA HIS A 257 10.65 -20.15 -7.42
C HIS A 257 11.42 -19.19 -8.34
N PHE A 258 12.34 -18.38 -7.80
CA PHE A 258 13.18 -17.49 -8.61
C PHE A 258 14.33 -18.22 -9.30
N LEU A 259 14.88 -19.27 -8.69
CA LEU A 259 15.92 -20.09 -9.31
C LEU A 259 15.43 -20.77 -10.59
N GLU A 260 14.16 -21.19 -10.65
CA GLU A 260 13.55 -21.69 -11.89
C GLU A 260 13.57 -20.67 -13.04
N ASP A 261 13.64 -19.38 -12.74
CA ASP A 261 13.64 -18.28 -13.73
C ASP A 261 15.08 -17.83 -14.07
N LEU A 262 16.04 -18.01 -13.15
CA LEU A 262 17.40 -17.49 -13.25
C LEU A 262 18.45 -18.50 -13.76
N VAL A 263 18.19 -19.81 -13.65
CA VAL A 263 19.20 -20.82 -14.02
C VAL A 263 19.18 -21.07 -15.53
N PHE A 264 20.22 -20.58 -16.21
CA PHE A 264 20.57 -20.97 -17.57
C PHE A 264 21.45 -22.24 -17.57
N PRO A 265 21.25 -23.19 -18.51
CA PRO A 265 20.19 -23.19 -19.50
C PRO A 265 18.85 -23.55 -18.85
N ALA A 266 17.83 -22.72 -19.07
CA ALA A 266 16.47 -23.22 -19.04
C ALA A 266 16.42 -24.35 -20.07
N ASP A 267 15.80 -25.50 -19.75
CA ASP A 267 15.64 -26.60 -20.70
C ASP A 267 15.29 -26.04 -22.07
N THR A 268 16.20 -26.19 -23.04
CA THR A 268 16.03 -25.62 -24.37
C THR A 268 14.98 -26.44 -25.11
N LYS A 269 13.71 -26.18 -24.80
CA LYS A 269 12.58 -26.70 -25.55
C LYS A 269 12.58 -26.05 -26.93
N PRO A 270 12.29 -26.80 -28.01
CA PRO A 270 11.98 -26.21 -29.31
C PRO A 270 10.89 -25.14 -29.17
N ILE A 271 11.04 -24.00 -29.84
CA ILE A 271 10.09 -22.89 -29.75
C ILE A 271 8.66 -23.29 -30.10
N ASN A 272 8.50 -24.27 -31.00
CA ASN A 272 7.20 -24.83 -31.38
C ASN A 272 6.53 -25.54 -30.20
N GLU A 273 7.28 -26.29 -29.40
CA GLU A 273 6.76 -26.97 -28.21
C GLU A 273 6.36 -25.95 -27.14
N THR A 274 7.20 -24.93 -26.90
CA THR A 274 6.86 -23.84 -25.97
C THR A 274 5.61 -23.07 -26.42
N ALA A 275 5.51 -22.75 -27.71
CA ALA A 275 4.35 -22.06 -28.27
C ALA A 275 3.08 -22.91 -28.15
N GLN A 276 3.18 -24.23 -28.36
CA GLN A 276 2.06 -25.14 -28.23
C GLN A 276 1.62 -25.30 -26.75
N GLU A 277 2.57 -25.46 -25.82
CA GLU A 277 2.28 -25.48 -24.38
C GLU A 277 1.58 -24.18 -23.93
N GLN A 278 2.08 -23.02 -24.38
CA GLN A 278 1.47 -21.72 -24.07
C GLN A 278 0.07 -21.59 -24.68
N LEU A 279 -0.14 -22.05 -25.92
CA LEU A 279 -1.44 -22.04 -26.59
C LEU A 279 -2.45 -22.94 -25.88
N GLU A 280 -2.06 -24.15 -25.51
CA GLU A 280 -2.90 -25.08 -24.74
C GLU A 280 -3.26 -24.49 -23.38
N SER A 281 -2.28 -23.90 -22.70
CA SER A 281 -2.49 -23.24 -21.41
C SER A 281 -3.41 -22.03 -21.54
N TYR A 282 -3.27 -21.23 -22.61
CA TYR A 282 -4.13 -20.10 -22.92
C TYR A 282 -5.60 -20.54 -23.15
N LEU A 283 -5.79 -21.61 -23.92
CA LEU A 283 -7.12 -22.21 -24.16
C LEU A 283 -7.77 -22.68 -22.86
N GLN A 284 -7.00 -23.26 -21.94
CA GLN A 284 -7.48 -23.72 -20.63
C GLN A 284 -7.68 -22.57 -19.63
N THR A 285 -6.92 -21.49 -19.74
CA THR A 285 -7.04 -20.31 -18.87
C THR A 285 -8.41 -19.65 -19.00
N LYS A 286 -8.93 -19.52 -20.22
CA LYS A 286 -10.19 -18.82 -20.48
C LYS A 286 -11.40 -19.36 -19.71
N PRO A 287 -11.70 -20.68 -19.70
CA PRO A 287 -12.78 -21.23 -18.87
C PRO A 287 -12.47 -21.20 -17.38
N LEU A 288 -11.20 -21.14 -16.99
CA LEU A 288 -10.73 -21.19 -15.60
C LEU A 288 -10.42 -19.82 -14.99
N ALA A 289 -10.48 -18.72 -15.74
CA ALA A 289 -10.05 -17.38 -15.36
C ALA A 289 -10.57 -16.86 -13.99
N ARG A 290 -11.68 -17.41 -13.50
CA ARG A 290 -12.31 -17.07 -12.22
C ARG A 290 -11.94 -18.00 -11.07
N LYS A 291 -11.08 -18.98 -11.31
CA LYS A 291 -10.67 -20.02 -10.36
C LYS A 291 -9.17 -19.98 -10.22
N ALA A 292 -8.70 -19.92 -8.98
CA ALA A 292 -7.29 -20.09 -8.67
C ALA A 292 -6.78 -21.47 -9.11
N GLU A 293 -7.65 -22.48 -9.07
CA GLU A 293 -7.32 -23.87 -9.42
C GLU A 293 -7.39 -24.15 -10.93
N GLY A 294 -6.53 -25.03 -11.40
CA GLY A 294 -6.43 -25.52 -12.78
C GLY A 294 -5.24 -24.96 -13.55
N GLN A 295 -5.14 -25.27 -14.84
CA GLN A 295 -4.05 -24.81 -15.69
C GLN A 295 -4.29 -23.37 -16.16
N HIS A 296 -3.26 -22.55 -16.02
CA HIS A 296 -3.31 -21.13 -16.36
C HIS A 296 -2.07 -20.68 -17.12
N LEU A 297 -2.22 -19.62 -17.90
CA LEU A 297 -1.14 -18.83 -18.48
C LEU A 297 -1.04 -17.53 -17.69
N CYS A 298 0.13 -17.26 -17.11
CA CYS A 298 0.30 -16.08 -16.27
C CYS A 298 0.18 -14.82 -17.12
N PRO A 299 -0.72 -13.87 -16.80
CA PRO A 299 -0.90 -12.66 -17.60
C PRO A 299 0.25 -11.65 -17.46
N ILE A 300 1.24 -11.94 -16.59
CA ILE A 300 2.40 -11.09 -16.33
C ILE A 300 3.62 -11.64 -17.09
N CYS A 301 4.07 -12.85 -16.73
CA CYS A 301 5.27 -13.45 -17.32
C CYS A 301 5.01 -14.44 -18.47
N ASN A 302 3.76 -14.76 -18.79
CA ASN A 302 3.39 -15.77 -19.79
C ASN A 302 3.91 -17.20 -19.51
N LYS A 303 4.42 -17.48 -18.31
CA LYS A 303 4.72 -18.85 -17.88
C LYS A 303 3.42 -19.62 -17.70
N SER A 304 3.37 -20.83 -18.23
CA SER A 304 2.31 -21.78 -17.92
C SER A 304 2.47 -22.29 -16.49
N PHE A 305 1.39 -22.39 -15.74
CA PHE A 305 1.43 -22.83 -14.36
C PHE A 305 0.12 -23.53 -13.97
N LYS A 306 0.21 -24.41 -12.97
CA LYS A 306 -0.93 -25.14 -12.41
C LYS A 306 -1.23 -24.57 -11.04
N ASP A 307 -2.46 -24.09 -10.86
CA ASP A 307 -2.96 -23.42 -9.66
C ASP A 307 -2.21 -22.11 -9.33
N GLY A 308 -2.90 -21.05 -8.92
CA GLY A 308 -2.22 -19.81 -8.52
C GLY A 308 -3.03 -18.86 -7.67
N THR A 309 -2.61 -17.60 -7.66
CA THR A 309 -3.17 -16.61 -6.74
C THR A 309 -4.12 -15.66 -7.46
N ASN A 310 -5.32 -15.47 -6.90
CA ASN A 310 -6.25 -14.43 -7.32
C ASN A 310 -5.71 -13.04 -6.93
N ALA A 311 -4.99 -12.42 -7.85
CA ALA A 311 -4.40 -11.09 -7.69
C ALA A 311 -5.43 -9.98 -7.92
N LYS A 312 -5.82 -9.29 -6.84
CA LYS A 312 -6.72 -8.14 -6.83
C LYS A 312 -5.93 -6.82 -6.85
N ALA A 313 -6.59 -5.70 -6.57
CA ALA A 313 -5.99 -4.35 -6.53
C ALA A 313 -4.80 -4.22 -5.54
N ASP A 314 -4.74 -5.09 -4.55
CA ASP A 314 -3.63 -5.20 -3.59
C ASP A 314 -2.34 -5.77 -4.21
N PHE A 315 -2.44 -6.41 -5.38
CA PHE A 315 -1.30 -6.87 -6.18
C PHE A 315 -1.08 -6.01 -7.44
N LEU A 316 -2.16 -5.63 -8.14
CA LEU A 316 -2.11 -5.00 -9.49
C LEU A 316 -2.84 -3.66 -9.51
N ASP A 317 -2.32 -2.60 -10.16
CA ASP A 317 -2.94 -1.25 -10.11
C ASP A 317 -4.30 -1.17 -10.80
N ASN A 318 -4.49 -1.98 -11.83
CA ASN A 318 -5.79 -2.13 -12.46
C ASN A 318 -5.94 -3.56 -13.01
N PRO A 319 -6.41 -4.52 -12.18
CA PRO A 319 -6.62 -5.90 -12.63
C PRO A 319 -7.66 -6.00 -13.75
N GLU A 320 -8.49 -4.96 -13.95
CA GLU A 320 -9.50 -4.87 -15.01
C GLU A 320 -9.00 -4.17 -16.27
N SER A 321 -7.88 -3.44 -16.21
CA SER A 321 -7.33 -2.78 -17.40
C SER A 321 -7.00 -3.82 -18.46
N HIS A 322 -7.59 -3.59 -19.65
CA HIS A 322 -7.36 -4.36 -20.85
C HIS A 322 -5.91 -4.17 -21.31
N THR A 323 -4.97 -4.90 -20.71
CA THR A 323 -3.77 -5.27 -21.47
C THR A 323 -4.23 -6.18 -22.61
N ASN A 324 -3.55 -6.20 -23.75
CA ASN A 324 -3.85 -7.13 -24.86
C ASN A 324 -3.82 -8.62 -24.42
N ARG A 325 -3.37 -8.88 -23.18
CA ARG A 325 -3.23 -10.18 -22.52
C ARG A 325 -4.34 -10.47 -21.48
N ALA A 326 -5.14 -9.46 -21.11
CA ALA A 326 -6.31 -9.58 -20.24
C ALA A 326 -7.57 -10.27 -20.85
N PRO A 327 -7.77 -10.38 -22.19
CA PRO A 327 -8.97 -11.01 -22.75
C PRO A 327 -9.19 -12.48 -22.31
N ALA A 328 -8.12 -13.20 -21.98
CA ALA A 328 -8.23 -14.57 -21.44
C ALA A 328 -8.73 -14.63 -20.00
N HIS A 329 -8.54 -13.58 -19.21
CA HIS A 329 -8.88 -13.56 -17.77
C HIS A 329 -10.25 -12.91 -17.45
N GLY A 330 -10.91 -12.31 -18.45
CA GLY A 330 -12.23 -11.68 -18.29
C GLY A 330 -12.23 -10.41 -17.42
N SER A 331 -13.42 -9.92 -17.04
CA SER A 331 -13.64 -8.65 -16.30
C SER A 331 -13.90 -8.75 -14.77
N PRO A 332 -13.52 -9.79 -14.00
CA PRO A 332 -14.05 -9.99 -12.64
C PRO A 332 -13.38 -9.17 -11.53
N GLY A 333 -12.51 -8.19 -11.84
CA GLY A 333 -11.80 -7.41 -10.83
C GLY A 333 -10.55 -8.06 -10.21
N TYR A 334 -10.07 -9.18 -10.77
CA TYR A 334 -8.82 -9.85 -10.40
C TYR A 334 -8.26 -10.71 -11.54
N LYS A 335 -6.96 -11.04 -11.50
CA LYS A 335 -6.27 -11.96 -12.43
C LYS A 335 -5.66 -13.13 -11.65
N VAL A 336 -5.55 -14.32 -12.25
CA VAL A 336 -4.81 -15.44 -11.64
C VAL A 336 -3.35 -15.34 -12.05
N ILE A 337 -2.43 -15.29 -11.08
CA ILE A 337 -0.99 -15.13 -11.33
C ILE A 337 -0.20 -16.30 -10.72
N CYS A 338 0.97 -16.59 -11.31
CA CYS A 338 1.87 -17.62 -10.79
C CYS A 338 2.58 -17.14 -9.52
N ASP A 339 3.17 -18.09 -8.77
CA ASP A 339 3.86 -17.80 -7.52
C ASP A 339 5.11 -16.93 -7.71
N ILE A 340 5.84 -17.05 -8.83
CA ILE A 340 7.00 -16.19 -9.14
C ILE A 340 6.58 -14.72 -9.16
N CYS A 341 5.60 -14.37 -10.00
CA CYS A 341 5.11 -12.99 -10.13
C CYS A 341 4.47 -12.46 -8.84
N LYS A 342 3.89 -13.35 -8.02
CA LYS A 342 3.33 -13.03 -6.70
C LYS A 342 4.45 -12.69 -5.70
N PHE A 343 5.48 -13.52 -5.59
CA PHE A 343 6.58 -13.29 -4.66
C PHE A 343 7.44 -12.10 -5.07
N GLU A 344 7.64 -11.87 -6.36
CA GLU A 344 8.30 -10.67 -6.87
C GLU A 344 7.59 -9.40 -6.36
N ARG A 345 6.27 -9.35 -6.49
CA ARG A 345 5.46 -8.23 -5.98
C ARG A 345 5.51 -8.10 -4.47
N PHE A 346 5.53 -9.21 -3.73
CA PHE A 346 5.70 -9.15 -2.28
C PHE A 346 7.05 -8.56 -1.89
N LEU A 347 8.15 -8.97 -2.53
CA LEU A 347 9.47 -8.41 -2.28
C LEU A 347 9.50 -6.90 -2.57
N LEU A 348 9.00 -6.48 -3.74
CA LEU A 348 8.89 -5.07 -4.10
C LEU A 348 8.05 -4.27 -3.08
N GLN A 349 6.94 -4.84 -2.61
CA GLN A 349 6.08 -4.19 -1.63
C GLN A 349 6.73 -4.05 -0.26
N GLN A 350 7.54 -5.03 0.15
CA GLN A 350 8.27 -4.98 1.42
C GLN A 350 9.39 -3.93 1.37
N MET A 351 10.16 -3.94 0.28
CA MET A 351 11.23 -2.98 -0.01
C MET A 351 10.70 -1.54 0.07
N LEU A 352 9.65 -1.22 -0.71
CA LEU A 352 9.06 0.12 -0.74
C LEU A 352 8.10 0.46 0.42
N LYS A 353 7.89 -0.45 1.37
CA LYS A 353 6.85 -0.37 2.41
C LYS A 353 5.47 0.01 1.84
N GLY A 354 5.15 -0.49 0.65
CA GLY A 354 3.99 -0.09 -0.15
C GLY A 354 4.11 -0.58 -1.60
N LYS A 355 3.03 -0.46 -2.36
CA LYS A 355 3.01 -0.87 -3.76
C LYS A 355 3.79 0.12 -4.63
N ALA A 356 4.62 -0.39 -5.54
CA ALA A 356 5.22 0.41 -6.60
C ALA A 356 4.15 0.84 -7.61
N ALA A 357 4.02 2.13 -7.86
CA ALA A 357 3.16 2.63 -8.93
C ALA A 357 3.86 2.50 -10.29
N GLN A 358 5.17 2.71 -10.33
CA GLN A 358 5.99 2.74 -11.53
C GLN A 358 7.40 2.24 -11.25
N THR A 359 8.13 1.83 -12.28
CA THR A 359 9.55 1.49 -12.19
C THR A 359 10.36 2.35 -13.12
N MET A 360 11.27 3.15 -12.57
CA MET A 360 12.27 3.87 -13.34
C MET A 360 13.40 2.91 -13.72
N VAL A 361 13.80 2.93 -14.98
CA VAL A 361 14.81 2.08 -15.59
C VAL A 361 15.90 2.97 -16.16
N LEU A 362 17.13 2.78 -15.70
CA LEU A 362 18.32 3.48 -16.21
C LEU A 362 19.18 2.47 -16.97
N MET A 363 19.57 2.85 -18.19
CA MET A 363 20.35 2.00 -19.09
C MET A 363 21.46 2.83 -19.73
N PRO A 364 22.62 2.25 -20.02
CA PRO A 364 23.59 2.87 -20.90
C PRO A 364 22.99 3.24 -22.26
N ARG A 365 23.32 4.41 -22.80
CA ARG A 365 22.84 4.86 -24.13
C ARG A 365 23.27 3.93 -25.27
N ILE A 366 24.43 3.31 -25.09
CA ILE A 366 25.03 2.30 -25.97
C ILE A 366 25.49 1.13 -25.12
N ASN A 367 25.70 -0.04 -25.73
CA ASN A 367 26.33 -1.15 -25.04
C ASN A 367 27.75 -0.75 -24.59
N ILE A 368 27.97 -0.75 -23.28
CA ILE A 368 29.26 -0.39 -22.68
C ILE A 368 29.91 -1.64 -22.07
N GLY A 369 31.22 -1.58 -21.80
CA GLY A 369 31.91 -2.64 -21.07
C GLY A 369 31.57 -2.65 -19.58
N TYR A 370 31.89 -3.75 -18.90
CA TYR A 370 31.63 -3.94 -17.47
C TYR A 370 32.11 -2.79 -16.58
N GLN A 371 33.34 -2.29 -16.81
CA GLN A 371 33.93 -1.22 -15.98
C GLN A 371 33.17 0.11 -16.11
N SER A 372 32.76 0.47 -17.33
CA SER A 372 31.94 1.66 -17.57
C SER A 372 30.56 1.52 -16.95
N GLY A 373 29.96 0.33 -17.02
CA GLY A 373 28.69 0.05 -16.37
C GLY A 373 28.76 0.13 -14.84
N LEU A 374 29.85 -0.36 -14.25
CA LEU A 374 30.11 -0.21 -12.82
C LEU A 374 30.29 1.26 -12.41
N ALA A 375 30.86 2.10 -13.27
CA ALA A 375 30.97 3.54 -13.03
C ALA A 375 29.59 4.21 -13.00
N LEU A 376 28.71 3.91 -13.97
CA LEU A 376 27.32 4.37 -13.99
C LEU A 376 26.57 3.93 -12.73
N GLN A 377 26.67 2.63 -12.38
CA GLN A 377 26.07 2.08 -11.17
C GLN A 377 26.51 2.85 -9.92
N ARG A 378 27.80 3.15 -9.76
CA ARG A 378 28.32 3.92 -8.62
C ARG A 378 27.77 5.35 -8.58
N GLN A 379 27.61 6.01 -9.73
CA GLN A 379 27.02 7.34 -9.79
C GLN A 379 25.55 7.31 -9.36
N VAL A 380 24.77 6.36 -9.90
CA VAL A 380 23.37 6.16 -9.51
C VAL A 380 23.27 5.85 -8.02
N GLN A 381 24.08 4.93 -7.50
CA GLN A 381 24.10 4.58 -6.08
C GLN A 381 24.35 5.80 -5.18
N LYS A 382 25.33 6.66 -5.52
CA LYS A 382 25.62 7.87 -4.73
C LYS A 382 24.44 8.84 -4.69
N MET A 383 23.85 9.13 -5.86
CA MET A 383 22.65 9.97 -5.93
C MET A 383 21.51 9.37 -5.10
N TRP A 384 21.27 8.07 -5.23
CA TRP A 384 20.17 7.39 -4.55
C TRP A 384 20.37 7.23 -3.05
N GLN A 385 21.60 7.06 -2.59
CA GLN A 385 21.92 7.06 -1.15
C GLN A 385 21.58 8.42 -0.55
N LYS A 386 21.98 9.52 -1.19
CA LYS A 386 21.62 10.88 -0.77
C LYS A 386 20.09 11.08 -0.74
N ALA A 387 19.39 10.69 -1.81
CA ALA A 387 17.92 10.76 -1.86
C ALA A 387 17.25 9.94 -0.75
N THR A 388 17.73 8.72 -0.49
CA THR A 388 17.23 7.83 0.57
C THR A 388 17.41 8.44 1.96
N ILE A 389 18.58 9.04 2.24
CA ILE A 389 18.82 9.73 3.51
C ILE A 389 17.80 10.85 3.72
N LEU A 390 17.57 11.68 2.69
CA LEU A 390 16.61 12.79 2.73
C LEU A 390 15.15 12.34 2.94
N MET A 391 14.81 11.13 2.49
CA MET A 391 13.47 10.55 2.68
C MET A 391 13.32 9.73 3.97
N SER A 392 14.39 9.48 4.72
CA SER A 392 14.38 8.58 5.88
C SER A 392 14.48 9.32 7.21
N ALA A 393 14.31 8.56 8.32
CA ALA A 393 14.48 9.06 9.68
C ALA A 393 15.93 9.51 9.98
N SER A 394 16.88 9.24 9.09
CA SER A 394 18.26 9.69 9.17
C SER A 394 18.50 11.03 8.48
N SER A 395 17.48 11.65 7.86
CA SER A 395 17.62 12.98 7.25
C SER A 395 18.15 13.98 8.30
N PRO A 396 19.11 14.86 8.01
CA PRO A 396 19.53 15.89 8.97
C PRO A 396 18.43 16.94 9.19
N ASP A 397 17.65 17.28 8.16
CA ASP A 397 16.54 18.22 8.22
C ASP A 397 15.26 17.54 7.70
N PRO A 398 14.28 17.24 8.56
CA PRO A 398 13.08 16.50 8.15
C PRO A 398 12.08 17.39 7.39
N ASN A 399 12.30 18.71 7.35
CA ASN A 399 11.53 19.66 6.53
C ASN A 399 12.04 19.76 5.09
N LEU A 400 13.23 19.25 4.81
CA LEU A 400 13.68 19.01 3.44
C LEU A 400 13.07 17.69 2.95
N LYS A 401 12.32 17.79 1.85
CA LYS A 401 11.59 16.66 1.23
C LYS A 401 12.11 16.44 -0.18
N PHE A 402 12.05 15.19 -0.62
CA PHE A 402 12.41 14.79 -1.97
C PHE A 402 11.16 14.59 -2.83
N SER A 403 11.12 15.15 -4.04
CA SER A 403 10.05 14.91 -5.01
C SER A 403 10.50 15.16 -6.45
N PHE A 404 10.16 14.24 -7.35
CA PHE A 404 10.31 14.43 -8.79
C PHE A 404 9.19 15.28 -9.43
N SER A 405 8.09 15.56 -8.72
CA SER A 405 6.89 16.14 -9.33
C SER A 405 6.85 17.67 -9.32
N LEU A 406 7.71 18.34 -8.54
CA LEU A 406 7.69 19.80 -8.35
C LEU A 406 8.45 20.54 -9.46
N THR A 407 8.03 20.33 -10.72
CA THR A 407 8.67 20.84 -11.95
C THR A 407 9.09 22.31 -11.87
N GLY A 408 8.25 23.20 -11.34
CA GLY A 408 8.58 24.62 -11.24
C GLY A 408 9.72 24.93 -10.28
N GLN A 409 9.78 24.22 -9.14
CA GLN A 409 10.86 24.38 -8.16
C GLN A 409 12.16 23.77 -8.69
N ILE A 410 12.07 22.55 -9.23
CA ILE A 410 13.19 21.85 -9.86
C ILE A 410 13.79 22.72 -10.99
N ALA A 411 12.94 23.30 -11.84
CA ALA A 411 13.36 24.16 -12.94
C ALA A 411 14.02 25.47 -12.46
N LYS A 412 13.69 25.97 -11.27
CA LYS A 412 14.33 27.14 -10.68
C LYS A 412 15.73 26.78 -10.17
N GLU A 413 15.86 25.70 -9.41
CA GLU A 413 17.15 25.19 -8.92
C GLU A 413 18.12 24.87 -10.07
N LEU A 414 17.60 24.36 -11.19
CA LEU A 414 18.37 24.08 -12.41
C LEU A 414 18.91 25.32 -13.10
N GLN A 415 18.27 26.50 -13.00
CA GLN A 415 18.77 27.71 -13.68
C GLN A 415 20.12 28.16 -13.13
N GLU A 416 20.36 27.87 -11.86
CA GLU A 416 21.58 28.28 -11.14
C GLU A 416 22.71 27.25 -11.29
N LYS A 417 22.45 26.10 -11.94
CA LYS A 417 23.38 24.98 -12.03
C LYS A 417 23.57 24.50 -13.47
N ASN A 418 24.79 24.11 -13.83
CA ASN A 418 25.06 23.45 -15.09
C ASN A 418 24.87 21.94 -14.92
N TYR A 419 23.79 21.38 -15.47
CA TYR A 419 23.49 19.94 -15.36
C TYR A 419 24.59 19.05 -15.95
N ASN A 420 25.42 19.55 -16.88
CA ASN A 420 26.54 18.78 -17.45
C ASN A 420 27.73 18.61 -16.48
N LEU A 421 27.81 19.42 -15.44
CA LEU A 421 28.90 19.39 -14.45
C LEU A 421 28.42 18.88 -13.09
N MET A 422 27.17 18.46 -13.01
CA MET A 422 26.52 18.14 -11.75
C MET A 422 27.01 16.82 -11.18
N GLY A 423 27.41 16.84 -9.91
CA GLY A 423 27.70 15.62 -9.17
C GLY A 423 26.44 14.79 -8.87
N PRO A 424 26.55 13.48 -8.62
CA PRO A 424 25.40 12.65 -8.26
C PRO A 424 24.63 13.14 -7.02
N GLU A 425 25.32 13.69 -6.02
CA GLU A 425 24.67 14.21 -4.81
C GLU A 425 23.92 15.52 -5.07
N GLU A 426 24.51 16.41 -5.87
CA GLU A 426 23.87 17.66 -6.31
C GLU A 426 22.61 17.39 -7.14
N LEU A 427 22.63 16.32 -7.93
CA LEU A 427 21.47 15.85 -8.69
C LEU A 427 20.33 15.42 -7.77
N ALA A 428 20.62 14.75 -6.66
CA ALA A 428 19.60 14.45 -5.66
C ALA A 428 19.04 15.73 -5.02
N GLU A 429 19.88 16.74 -4.78
CA GLU A 429 19.49 18.02 -4.18
C GLU A 429 18.57 18.86 -5.06
N ILE A 430 18.69 18.78 -6.40
CA ILE A 430 17.75 19.43 -7.33
C ILE A 430 16.29 19.02 -7.06
N PHE A 431 16.07 17.76 -6.68
CA PHE A 431 14.74 17.23 -6.42
C PHE A 431 14.28 17.48 -4.97
N THR A 432 15.01 18.29 -4.21
CA THR A 432 14.65 18.62 -2.85
C THR A 432 13.89 19.93 -2.75
N TYR A 433 12.99 19.99 -1.77
CA TYR A 433 12.27 21.20 -1.43
C TYR A 433 12.08 21.34 0.06
N ARG A 434 12.06 22.57 0.55
CA ARG A 434 11.69 22.88 1.93
C ARG A 434 10.18 23.03 2.04
N VAL A 435 9.57 22.34 3.00
CA VAL A 435 8.14 22.51 3.28
C VAL A 435 7.84 23.92 3.81
N GLY A 436 6.66 24.43 3.49
CA GLY A 436 6.20 25.73 3.97
C GLY A 436 6.04 25.77 5.50
N LYS A 437 6.13 26.97 6.09
CA LYS A 437 6.09 27.20 7.55
C LYS A 437 4.88 26.57 8.23
N GLU A 438 3.70 26.69 7.62
CA GLU A 438 2.45 26.10 8.16
C GLU A 438 2.54 24.57 8.25
N LYS A 439 3.09 23.92 7.22
CA LYS A 439 3.25 22.46 7.19
C LYS A 439 4.32 21.99 8.17
N ALA A 440 5.43 22.74 8.29
CA ALA A 440 6.45 22.46 9.29
C ALA A 440 5.88 22.51 10.72
N GLN A 441 5.06 23.52 11.02
CA GLN A 441 4.36 23.62 12.30
C GLN A 441 3.36 22.48 12.51
N GLU A 442 2.63 22.05 11.48
CA GLU A 442 1.76 20.88 11.55
C GLU A 442 2.54 19.61 11.92
N TYR A 443 3.69 19.38 11.28
CA TYR A 443 4.55 18.23 11.61
C TYR A 443 5.09 18.30 13.03
N ARG A 444 5.52 19.48 13.49
CA ARG A 444 6.02 19.67 14.85
C ARG A 444 4.94 19.40 15.90
N ARG A 445 3.69 19.85 15.67
CA ARG A 445 2.54 19.53 16.54
C ARG A 445 2.26 18.03 16.57
N LYS A 446 2.36 17.35 15.41
CA LYS A 446 2.19 15.90 15.32
C LYS A 446 3.30 15.14 16.04
N MET A 447 4.55 15.59 15.95
CA MET A 447 5.67 15.03 16.70
C MET A 447 5.47 15.15 18.21
N LYS A 448 5.06 16.34 18.69
CA LYS A 448 4.72 16.56 20.10
C LYS A 448 3.63 15.61 20.58
N ALA A 449 2.56 15.44 19.79
CA ALA A 449 1.48 14.53 20.13
C ALA A 449 1.95 13.07 20.24
N LEU A 450 2.81 12.62 19.32
CA LEU A 450 3.40 11.27 19.35
C LEU A 450 4.35 11.08 20.54
N LEU A 451 5.13 12.09 20.92
CA LEU A 451 5.99 12.04 22.12
C LEU A 451 5.15 11.88 23.39
N THR A 452 4.08 12.67 23.53
CA THR A 452 3.16 12.54 24.68
C THR A 452 2.48 11.16 24.71
N GLU A 453 2.15 10.60 23.55
CA GLU A 453 1.51 9.27 23.44
C GLU A 453 2.49 8.13 23.76
N GLU A 454 3.69 8.13 23.17
CA GLU A 454 4.63 7.01 23.30
C GLU A 454 5.49 7.07 24.57
N CYS A 455 5.87 8.26 25.04
CA CYS A 455 6.75 8.41 26.20
C CYS A 455 6.02 8.76 27.50
N GLN A 456 4.73 9.12 27.42
CA GLN A 456 3.90 9.59 28.52
C GLN A 456 4.40 10.91 29.16
N GLY A 457 3.47 11.79 29.56
CA GLY A 457 3.83 13.04 30.22
C GLY A 457 4.34 14.16 29.29
N GLY A 458 5.15 15.06 29.85
CA GLY A 458 5.73 16.23 29.20
C GLY A 458 7.25 16.26 29.31
N LEU A 459 7.85 17.46 29.27
CA LEU A 459 9.31 17.64 29.22
C LEU A 459 10.08 16.88 30.31
N ALA A 460 9.55 16.86 31.55
CA ALA A 460 10.23 16.20 32.67
C ALA A 460 10.34 14.70 32.46
N GLU A 461 9.24 14.06 32.03
CA GLU A 461 9.21 12.64 31.70
C GLU A 461 10.06 12.32 30.47
N TRP A 462 10.05 13.19 29.45
CA TRP A 462 10.90 13.00 28.26
C TRP A 462 12.39 13.10 28.60
N ASN A 463 12.80 14.11 29.36
CA ASN A 463 14.17 14.26 29.85
C ASN A 463 14.63 13.02 30.64
N ALA A 464 13.77 12.52 31.54
CA ALA A 464 14.07 11.32 32.30
C ALA A 464 14.14 10.04 31.44
N THR A 465 13.27 9.93 30.43
CA THR A 465 13.20 8.75 29.55
C THR A 465 14.45 8.60 28.68
N PHE A 466 15.02 9.72 28.21
CA PHE A 466 16.16 9.73 27.29
C PHE A 466 17.47 10.20 27.94
N ASP A 467 17.52 10.31 29.26
CA ASP A 467 18.69 10.78 30.03
C ASP A 467 19.27 12.12 29.52
N VAL A 468 18.39 13.09 29.26
CA VAL A 468 18.74 14.44 28.77
C VAL A 468 18.18 15.52 29.68
N ASN A 469 18.70 16.74 29.58
CA ASN A 469 18.32 17.87 30.44
C ASN A 469 18.03 19.14 29.64
N TYR A 470 17.00 19.11 28.78
CA TYR A 470 16.54 20.30 28.07
C TYR A 470 15.69 21.19 28.99
N ALA A 471 15.86 22.51 28.89
CA ALA A 471 15.18 23.46 29.78
C ALA A 471 13.76 23.78 29.32
N THR A 472 13.48 23.62 28.03
CA THR A 472 12.16 23.86 27.44
C THR A 472 11.72 22.74 26.51
N GLU A 473 10.41 22.58 26.34
CA GLU A 473 9.85 21.65 25.35
C GLU A 473 10.33 21.98 23.94
N GLU A 474 10.49 23.27 23.60
CA GLU A 474 10.93 23.68 22.27
C GLU A 474 12.38 23.29 21.99
N GLU A 475 13.26 23.34 22.99
CA GLU A 475 14.63 22.84 22.87
C GLU A 475 14.66 21.33 22.67
N PHE A 476 13.87 20.59 23.46
CA PHE A 476 13.75 19.14 23.31
C PHE A 476 13.22 18.77 21.92
N LEU A 477 12.13 19.39 21.47
CA LEU A 477 11.54 19.16 20.15
C LEU A 477 12.53 19.50 19.02
N ASN A 478 13.29 20.58 19.15
CA ASN A 478 14.37 20.91 18.20
C ASN A 478 15.45 19.83 18.18
N ALA A 479 15.83 19.30 19.33
CA ALA A 479 16.83 18.24 19.42
C ALA A 479 16.35 16.93 18.78
N VAL A 480 15.09 16.54 19.01
CA VAL A 480 14.45 15.41 18.31
C VAL A 480 14.36 15.66 16.81
N GLU A 481 13.94 16.86 16.40
CA GLU A 481 13.80 17.23 14.99
C GLU A 481 15.12 17.13 14.22
N ASN A 482 16.24 17.47 14.86
CA ASN A 482 17.57 17.46 14.26
C ASN A 482 18.41 16.21 14.61
N SER A 483 17.78 15.18 15.20
CA SER A 483 18.46 13.93 15.61
C SER A 483 19.69 14.14 16.51
N LEU A 484 19.58 15.04 17.49
CA LEU A 484 20.67 15.38 18.43
C LEU A 484 20.65 14.57 19.73
N ILE A 485 19.62 13.74 19.93
CA ILE A 485 19.46 12.89 21.12
C ILE A 485 19.82 11.46 20.72
N GLU A 486 20.72 10.84 21.46
CA GLU A 486 21.03 9.42 21.31
C GLU A 486 19.83 8.59 21.80
N ASP A 487 19.40 7.64 20.99
CA ASP A 487 18.19 6.86 21.22
C ASP A 487 18.47 5.41 20.82
N GLU A 488 18.99 4.63 21.77
CA GLU A 488 19.39 3.24 21.55
C GLU A 488 18.21 2.34 21.14
N LEU A 489 17.01 2.68 21.61
CA LEU A 489 15.79 1.92 21.33
C LEU A 489 15.12 2.32 20.00
N GLY A 490 15.52 3.43 19.39
CA GLY A 490 14.97 3.94 18.13
C GLY A 490 13.56 4.54 18.24
N THR A 491 13.09 4.83 19.46
CA THR A 491 11.78 5.43 19.74
C THR A 491 11.63 6.81 19.11
N LEU A 492 12.56 7.74 19.37
CA LEU A 492 12.59 9.09 18.79
C LEU A 492 12.73 9.04 17.28
N GLN A 493 13.53 8.12 16.73
CA GLN A 493 13.61 7.92 15.27
C GLN A 493 12.26 7.48 14.69
N GLY A 494 11.56 6.55 15.35
CA GLY A 494 10.22 6.10 14.97
C GLY A 494 9.18 7.22 15.01
N ILE A 495 9.19 8.05 16.06
CA ILE A 495 8.32 9.22 16.20
C ILE A 495 8.61 10.21 15.08
N ARG A 496 9.88 10.55 14.85
CA ARG A 496 10.31 11.47 13.78
C ARG A 496 9.87 10.97 12.41
N GLN A 497 10.03 9.66 12.16
CA GLN A 497 9.57 9.03 10.93
C GLN A 497 8.06 9.21 10.72
N LYS A 498 7.26 8.91 11.74
CA LYS A 498 5.79 9.01 11.69
C LYS A 498 5.32 10.46 11.57
N ALA A 499 5.91 11.38 12.33
CA ALA A 499 5.50 12.78 12.38
C ALA A 499 5.69 13.46 11.02
N PHE A 500 6.89 13.33 10.45
CA PHE A 500 7.29 14.00 9.21
C PHE A 500 7.01 13.16 7.95
N ASN A 501 6.42 11.97 8.07
CA ASN A 501 6.19 11.04 6.96
C ASN A 501 7.49 10.69 6.20
N LEU A 502 8.56 10.37 6.92
CA LEU A 502 9.88 10.03 6.35
C LEU A 502 9.91 8.56 5.90
N ILE A 503 9.20 8.28 4.82
CA ILE A 503 9.15 6.96 4.21
C ILE A 503 9.81 7.06 2.83
N PRO A 504 10.85 6.26 2.54
CA PRO A 504 11.43 6.16 1.20
C PRO A 504 10.34 5.91 0.16
N GLN A 505 10.29 6.76 -0.86
CA GLN A 505 9.34 6.64 -1.97
C GLN A 505 9.93 5.88 -3.17
N MET A 506 11.19 5.48 -3.07
CA MET A 506 11.92 4.73 -4.09
C MET A 506 13.06 3.96 -3.43
N GLU A 507 13.48 2.88 -4.07
CA GLU A 507 14.59 2.03 -3.63
C GLU A 507 15.35 1.53 -4.85
N LEU A 508 16.65 1.32 -4.74
CA LEU A 508 17.50 0.78 -5.79
C LEU A 508 17.57 -0.75 -5.62
N ILE A 509 17.04 -1.53 -6.56
CA ILE A 509 16.80 -2.98 -6.35
C ILE A 509 17.66 -3.90 -7.23
N CYS A 510 17.90 -3.52 -8.49
CA CYS A 510 18.67 -4.35 -9.42
C CYS A 510 19.80 -3.53 -10.01
N GLU A 511 21.01 -4.07 -9.91
CA GLU A 511 22.25 -3.41 -10.30
C GLU A 511 23.06 -4.31 -11.22
N THR A 512 22.59 -4.49 -12.45
CA THR A 512 23.51 -4.95 -13.49
C THR A 512 24.25 -3.76 -14.07
N PRO A 513 25.48 -3.91 -14.57
CA PRO A 513 26.22 -2.82 -15.21
C PRO A 513 25.51 -2.17 -16.41
N HIS A 514 24.43 -2.79 -16.93
CA HIS A 514 23.71 -2.33 -18.12
C HIS A 514 22.21 -2.06 -17.88
N PHE A 515 21.73 -2.29 -16.66
CA PHE A 515 20.31 -2.22 -16.36
C PHE A 515 20.10 -1.98 -14.87
N ILE A 516 19.58 -0.80 -14.54
CA ILE A 516 19.34 -0.37 -13.17
C ILE A 516 17.85 -0.12 -12.96
N LEU A 517 17.28 -0.77 -11.93
CA LEU A 517 15.85 -0.69 -11.62
C LEU A 517 15.60 0.05 -10.32
N ILE A 518 14.75 1.07 -10.40
CA ILE A 518 14.35 1.92 -9.29
C ILE A 518 12.82 1.95 -9.27
N PRO A 519 12.15 1.05 -8.54
CA PRO A 519 10.72 1.19 -8.33
C PRO A 519 10.40 2.44 -7.52
N VAL A 520 9.31 3.09 -7.91
CA VAL A 520 8.80 4.33 -7.34
C VAL A 520 7.39 4.06 -6.82
N ARG A 521 7.21 4.37 -5.54
CA ARG A 521 5.97 4.09 -4.80
C ARG A 521 4.79 4.92 -5.30
N ASN A 522 5.01 6.20 -5.55
CA ASN A 522 3.96 7.11 -6.01
C ASN A 522 4.25 7.55 -7.44
N ARG A 523 3.19 7.75 -8.21
CA ARG A 523 3.29 8.40 -9.51
C ARG A 523 3.89 9.80 -9.39
N ILE A 524 4.71 10.19 -10.36
CA ILE A 524 5.25 11.56 -10.45
C ILE A 524 4.14 12.50 -10.96
N ALA A 525 3.33 13.02 -10.02
CA ALA A 525 2.21 13.91 -10.29
C ALA A 525 2.01 14.90 -9.13
N VAL A 526 1.24 15.96 -9.37
CA VAL A 526 0.82 16.94 -8.35
C VAL A 526 -0.70 16.99 -8.29
N GLY A 527 -1.28 16.76 -7.12
CA GLY A 527 -2.74 16.86 -6.89
C GLY A 527 -3.55 16.04 -7.90
N ASP A 528 -4.55 16.68 -8.51
CA ASP A 528 -5.47 16.07 -9.47
C ASP A 528 -5.01 16.24 -10.94
N ASP A 529 -3.69 16.22 -11.18
CA ASP A 529 -3.08 16.34 -12.52
C ASP A 529 -3.77 15.44 -13.56
N SER A 530 -3.94 15.97 -14.78
CA SER A 530 -4.31 15.13 -15.93
C SER A 530 -3.16 14.19 -16.26
N ASP A 531 -3.49 13.05 -16.89
CA ASP A 531 -2.47 12.06 -17.25
C ASP A 531 -1.33 12.66 -18.08
N VAL A 532 -1.67 13.55 -19.01
CA VAL A 532 -0.71 14.24 -19.88
C VAL A 532 0.19 15.18 -19.07
N ASN A 533 -0.37 15.96 -18.15
CA ASN A 533 0.41 16.88 -17.30
C ASN A 533 1.37 16.09 -16.41
N ALA A 534 0.89 15.02 -15.75
CA ALA A 534 1.74 14.10 -14.99
C ALA A 534 2.83 13.47 -15.87
N GLY A 535 2.50 13.06 -17.10
CA GLY A 535 3.46 12.55 -18.08
C GLY A 535 4.55 13.56 -18.45
N ILE A 536 4.23 14.85 -18.55
CA ILE A 536 5.23 15.92 -18.78
C ILE A 536 6.16 16.07 -17.57
N ARG A 537 5.65 15.92 -16.34
CA ARG A 537 6.48 15.95 -15.13
C ARG A 537 7.40 14.73 -15.04
N GLU A 538 6.88 13.54 -15.36
CA GLU A 538 7.65 12.30 -15.51
C GLU A 538 8.79 12.51 -16.52
N LEU A 539 8.46 13.05 -17.71
CA LEU A 539 9.42 13.35 -18.77
C LEU A 539 10.51 14.34 -18.33
N PHE A 540 10.13 15.40 -17.62
CA PHE A 540 11.07 16.40 -17.11
C PHE A 540 12.08 15.80 -16.13
N ALA A 541 11.61 15.01 -15.16
CA ALA A 541 12.50 14.34 -14.20
C ALA A 541 13.46 13.37 -14.90
N MET A 542 12.95 12.59 -15.87
CA MET A 542 13.77 11.67 -16.66
C MET A 542 14.83 12.39 -17.49
N LEU A 543 14.53 13.56 -18.08
CA LEU A 543 15.48 14.35 -18.86
C LEU A 543 16.66 14.83 -18.00
N ILE A 544 16.40 15.32 -16.80
CA ILE A 544 17.45 15.75 -15.86
C ILE A 544 18.35 14.56 -15.52
N ILE A 545 17.77 13.43 -15.13
CA ILE A 545 18.52 12.23 -14.75
C ILE A 545 19.34 11.71 -15.95
N SER A 546 18.73 11.64 -17.13
CA SER A 546 19.38 11.18 -18.35
C SER A 546 20.58 12.04 -18.75
N LEU A 547 20.46 13.36 -18.65
CA LEU A 547 21.51 14.30 -19.02
C LEU A 547 22.65 14.31 -17.99
N CYS A 548 22.33 14.33 -16.69
CA CYS A 548 23.34 14.36 -15.64
C CYS A 548 24.11 13.04 -15.49
N LEU A 549 23.47 11.89 -15.73
CA LEU A 549 24.10 10.56 -15.59
C LEU A 549 24.56 9.97 -16.93
N ASP A 550 24.42 10.71 -18.03
CA ASP A 550 24.75 10.27 -19.40
C ASP A 550 24.17 8.88 -19.75
N CYS A 551 22.90 8.66 -19.38
CA CYS A 551 22.22 7.38 -19.55
C CYS A 551 20.87 7.54 -20.26
N SER A 552 20.30 6.45 -20.75
CA SER A 552 18.92 6.37 -21.19
C SER A 552 18.00 6.10 -20.00
N VAL A 553 16.87 6.79 -19.93
CA VAL A 553 15.91 6.67 -18.82
C VAL A 553 14.51 6.36 -19.35
N ALA A 554 13.83 5.42 -18.71
CA ALA A 554 12.42 5.13 -18.94
C ALA A 554 11.68 4.98 -17.61
N ILE A 555 10.41 5.38 -17.54
CA ILE A 555 9.52 5.05 -16.44
C ILE A 555 8.44 4.12 -16.99
N LEU A 556 8.37 2.92 -16.43
CA LEU A 556 7.47 1.86 -16.86
C LEU A 556 6.33 1.71 -15.87
N LYS A 557 5.10 1.64 -16.39
CA LYS A 557 3.95 1.20 -15.61
C LYS A 557 3.88 -0.32 -15.58
N GLU A 558 3.16 -0.85 -14.60
CA GLU A 558 2.95 -2.30 -14.49
C GLU A 558 2.31 -2.86 -15.78
N GLY A 559 2.95 -3.88 -16.37
CA GLY A 559 2.47 -4.55 -17.58
C GLY A 559 2.73 -3.78 -18.87
N GLU A 560 3.44 -2.65 -18.82
CA GLU A 560 3.89 -1.93 -20.00
C GLU A 560 4.98 -2.72 -20.74
N GLU A 561 4.81 -2.90 -22.05
CA GLU A 561 5.86 -3.52 -22.87
C GLU A 561 7.06 -2.58 -22.99
N PHE A 562 8.25 -3.16 -22.84
CA PHE A 562 9.51 -2.45 -22.89
C PHE A 562 10.52 -3.25 -23.69
N SER A 563 11.11 -2.60 -24.68
CA SER A 563 12.22 -3.11 -25.48
C SER A 563 13.26 -2.01 -25.60
N PHE A 564 14.52 -2.35 -25.33
CA PHE A 564 15.65 -1.46 -25.50
C PHE A 564 16.83 -2.30 -25.99
N THR A 565 17.39 -1.89 -27.11
CA THR A 565 18.49 -2.52 -27.84
C THR A 565 19.75 -1.67 -27.85
N GLY A 566 19.65 -0.41 -27.42
CA GLY A 566 20.72 0.57 -27.41
C GLY A 566 20.59 1.52 -28.61
N GLY A 567 20.73 2.82 -28.35
CA GLY A 567 20.66 3.88 -29.38
C GLY A 567 19.28 4.49 -29.62
N GLU A 568 18.23 4.05 -28.92
CA GLU A 568 16.86 4.58 -29.10
C GLU A 568 16.71 6.05 -28.70
N GLY A 569 17.47 6.53 -27.72
CA GLY A 569 17.43 7.92 -27.27
C GLY A 569 17.80 8.12 -25.81
N SER A 570 17.65 9.36 -25.33
CA SER A 570 17.92 9.75 -23.95
C SER A 570 16.78 9.40 -23.01
N VAL A 571 15.54 9.66 -23.40
CA VAL A 571 14.37 9.45 -22.54
C VAL A 571 13.22 8.84 -23.31
N ARG A 572 12.62 7.79 -22.77
CA ARG A 572 11.38 7.21 -23.32
C ARG A 572 10.21 8.13 -22.99
N VAL A 573 9.45 8.52 -24.01
CA VAL A 573 8.23 9.31 -23.83
C VAL A 573 7.15 8.41 -23.22
N PRO A 574 6.51 8.81 -22.10
CA PRO A 574 5.43 8.02 -21.49
C PRO A 574 4.37 7.64 -22.53
N PRO A 575 3.74 6.44 -22.43
CA PRO A 575 2.79 5.90 -23.42
C PRO A 575 1.42 6.61 -23.37
N ILE A 576 1.42 7.93 -23.49
CA ILE A 576 0.25 8.79 -23.45
C ILE A 576 0.10 9.40 -24.85
N PRO A 577 -0.97 9.07 -25.60
CA PRO A 577 -1.10 9.46 -27.01
C PRO A 577 -0.94 10.97 -27.25
N ALA A 578 -1.51 11.81 -26.39
CA ALA A 578 -1.38 13.26 -26.50
C ALA A 578 0.07 13.75 -26.27
N LEU A 579 0.80 13.14 -25.34
CA LEU A 579 2.20 13.49 -25.09
C LEU A 579 3.11 13.01 -26.22
N ARG A 580 2.94 11.78 -26.70
CA ARG A 580 3.69 11.28 -27.86
C ARG A 580 3.40 12.07 -29.14
N LYS A 581 2.18 12.54 -29.31
CA LYS A 581 1.84 13.48 -30.40
C LYS A 581 2.55 14.82 -30.24
N LEU A 582 2.68 15.34 -29.03
CA LEU A 582 3.41 16.58 -28.75
C LEU A 582 4.90 16.44 -29.03
N ILE A 583 5.53 15.33 -28.61
CA ILE A 583 6.96 15.09 -28.86
C ILE A 583 7.24 14.69 -30.31
N GLY A 584 6.32 13.94 -30.93
CA GLY A 584 6.48 13.39 -32.28
C GLY A 584 7.22 12.05 -32.35
N SER A 585 7.65 11.50 -31.20
CA SER A 585 8.41 10.24 -31.13
C SER A 585 8.12 9.45 -29.84
N ASP A 586 8.54 8.18 -29.81
CA ASP A 586 8.50 7.33 -28.61
C ASP A 586 9.71 7.56 -27.69
N TRP A 587 10.78 8.16 -28.22
CA TRP A 587 12.03 8.46 -27.52
C TRP A 587 12.51 9.86 -27.90
N ILE A 588 12.94 10.64 -26.91
CA ILE A 588 13.62 11.92 -27.15
C ILE A 588 15.09 11.62 -27.47
N GLY A 589 15.57 12.09 -28.62
CA GLY A 589 16.95 11.95 -29.03
C GLY A 589 17.91 12.76 -28.16
N ILE A 590 19.19 12.38 -28.18
CA ILE A 590 20.23 13.04 -27.36
C ILE A 590 20.34 14.54 -27.65
N LYS A 591 20.16 14.94 -28.92
CA LYS A 591 20.23 16.34 -29.34
C LYS A 591 18.99 17.15 -28.91
N GLU A 592 17.83 16.51 -28.81
CA GLU A 592 16.57 17.15 -28.47
C GLU A 592 16.35 17.23 -26.96
N ALA A 593 17.02 16.37 -26.18
CA ALA A 593 16.85 16.30 -24.73
C ALA A 593 17.11 17.64 -24.01
N PRO A 594 18.18 18.40 -24.32
CA PRO A 594 18.36 19.74 -23.74
C PRO A 594 17.23 20.71 -24.10
N LEU A 595 16.76 20.71 -25.35
CA LEU A 595 15.69 21.59 -25.82
C LEU A 595 14.39 21.33 -25.06
N TRP A 596 14.01 20.06 -24.93
CA TRP A 596 12.82 19.68 -24.17
C TRP A 596 12.97 19.95 -22.67
N LEU A 597 14.15 19.76 -22.10
CA LEU A 597 14.41 20.10 -20.70
C LEU A 597 14.17 21.60 -20.46
N GLU A 598 14.77 22.46 -21.30
CA GLU A 598 14.65 23.90 -21.18
C GLU A 598 13.22 24.39 -21.41
N ALA A 599 12.54 23.86 -22.41
CA ALA A 599 11.17 24.22 -22.73
C ALA A 599 10.17 23.81 -21.64
N ILE A 600 10.26 22.59 -21.09
CA ILE A 600 9.38 22.16 -20.00
C ILE A 600 9.65 22.97 -18.73
N GLY A 601 10.92 23.26 -18.43
CA GLY A 601 11.30 24.10 -17.29
C GLY A 601 10.75 25.53 -17.43
N ALA A 602 10.84 26.12 -18.62
CA ALA A 602 10.26 27.42 -18.94
C ALA A 602 8.73 27.40 -18.84
N ALA A 603 8.07 26.38 -19.38
CA ALA A 603 6.63 26.21 -19.27
C ALA A 603 6.16 26.15 -17.81
N ALA A 604 6.93 25.49 -16.93
CA ALA A 604 6.60 25.41 -15.51
C ALA A 604 6.69 26.76 -14.78
N ARG A 605 7.64 27.62 -15.16
CA ARG A 605 7.74 29.00 -14.61
C ARG A 605 6.62 29.89 -15.14
N LEU A 606 6.29 29.79 -16.43
CA LEU A 606 5.20 30.54 -17.04
C LEU A 606 3.82 30.11 -16.51
N ALA A 607 3.64 28.84 -16.15
CA ALA A 607 2.37 28.27 -15.67
C ALA A 607 1.78 29.02 -14.47
N GLY A 608 2.62 29.41 -13.51
CA GLY A 608 2.19 30.16 -12.33
C GLY A 608 1.68 31.56 -12.67
N ALA A 609 2.38 32.25 -13.59
CA ALA A 609 2.04 33.63 -13.99
C ALA A 609 0.81 33.69 -14.91
N ALA A 610 0.66 32.74 -15.83
CA ALA A 610 -0.43 32.73 -16.80
C ALA A 610 -1.77 32.17 -16.26
N LYS A 611 -1.78 31.69 -15.01
CA LYS A 611 -2.95 31.09 -14.32
C LYS A 611 -3.71 30.09 -15.21
N TYR A 612 -2.97 29.19 -15.85
CA TYR A 612 -3.61 28.04 -16.50
C TYR A 612 -4.19 27.09 -15.44
N PRO A 613 -5.26 26.32 -15.77
CA PRO A 613 -5.80 25.33 -14.83
C PRO A 613 -4.72 24.36 -14.39
N GLU A 614 -4.50 24.22 -13.08
CA GLU A 614 -3.38 23.44 -12.51
C GLU A 614 -3.31 22.01 -13.07
N ARG A 615 -4.46 21.39 -13.28
CA ARG A 615 -4.60 20.04 -13.85
C ARG A 615 -3.94 19.82 -15.22
N SER A 616 -3.69 20.88 -15.99
CA SER A 616 -3.22 20.77 -17.39
C SER A 616 -2.33 21.93 -17.85
N ASN A 617 -1.76 22.68 -16.91
CA ASN A 617 -1.06 23.92 -17.20
C ASN A 617 0.16 23.76 -18.12
N LEU A 618 1.04 22.78 -17.87
CA LEU A 618 2.23 22.56 -18.69
C LEU A 618 1.84 22.17 -20.11
N TYR A 619 0.87 21.25 -20.24
CA TYR A 619 0.39 20.81 -21.54
C TYR A 619 -0.18 21.97 -22.36
N GLN A 620 -1.03 22.82 -21.77
CA GLN A 620 -1.62 23.95 -22.50
C GLN A 620 -0.57 24.95 -23.00
N ILE A 621 0.50 25.18 -22.23
CA ILE A 621 1.61 26.04 -22.66
C ILE A 621 2.37 25.39 -23.83
N LEU A 622 2.76 24.12 -23.69
CA LEU A 622 3.56 23.41 -24.69
C LEU A 622 2.78 23.08 -25.98
N THR A 623 1.44 23.11 -25.96
CA THR A 623 0.61 22.99 -27.16
C THR A 623 0.06 24.32 -27.66
N SER A 624 0.54 25.45 -27.14
CA SER A 624 0.05 26.75 -27.59
C SER A 624 0.44 26.99 -29.06
N PRO A 625 -0.44 27.57 -29.90
CA PRO A 625 -0.14 27.73 -31.33
C PRO A 625 1.07 28.60 -31.61
N THR A 626 1.29 29.64 -30.79
CA THR A 626 2.45 30.51 -30.87
C THR A 626 2.82 31.03 -29.47
N PRO A 627 4.07 31.49 -29.26
CA PRO A 627 4.46 32.16 -28.01
C PRO A 627 3.60 33.39 -27.70
N GLY A 628 3.09 34.07 -28.73
CA GLY A 628 2.21 35.22 -28.59
C GLY A 628 0.88 34.90 -27.88
N HIS A 629 0.36 33.68 -28.00
CA HIS A 629 -0.85 33.27 -27.27
C HIS A 629 -0.60 33.17 -25.77
N ILE A 630 0.60 32.67 -25.39
CA ILE A 630 1.01 32.59 -23.98
C ILE A 630 1.25 34.00 -23.44
N LEU A 631 1.96 34.84 -24.20
CA LEU A 631 2.20 36.25 -23.85
C LEU A 631 0.90 37.01 -23.62
N ARG A 632 -0.09 36.87 -24.52
CA ARG A 632 -1.39 37.52 -24.38
C ARG A 632 -2.10 37.11 -23.10
N ARG A 633 -1.96 35.85 -22.68
CA ARG A 633 -2.55 35.38 -21.43
C ARG A 633 -1.83 35.96 -20.21
N LEU A 634 -0.50 36.11 -20.25
CA LEU A 634 0.26 36.79 -19.21
C LEU A 634 -0.19 38.25 -19.06
N GLU A 635 -0.34 38.97 -20.16
CA GLU A 635 -0.87 40.34 -20.18
C GLU A 635 -2.25 40.42 -19.53
N MET A 636 -3.16 39.49 -19.87
CA MET A 636 -4.52 39.46 -19.32
C MET A 636 -4.58 39.15 -17.82
N GLN A 637 -3.54 38.56 -17.24
CA GLN A 637 -3.49 38.25 -15.80
C GLN A 637 -2.87 39.37 -14.96
N ASN A 638 -2.27 40.38 -15.59
CA ASN A 638 -1.73 41.55 -14.91
C ASN A 638 -2.60 42.78 -15.25
N ASP A 639 -3.17 43.43 -14.23
CA ASP A 639 -4.04 44.60 -14.40
C ASP A 639 -3.37 45.77 -15.13
N SER A 640 -2.03 45.84 -15.07
CA SER A 640 -1.23 46.85 -15.77
C SER A 640 -0.87 46.47 -17.22
N GLY A 641 -1.14 45.23 -17.64
CA GLY A 641 -0.69 44.65 -18.91
C GLY A 641 0.83 44.42 -18.97
N PHE A 642 1.59 44.73 -17.91
CA PHE A 642 3.04 44.56 -17.87
C PHE A 642 3.43 43.08 -17.78
N VAL A 643 4.42 42.66 -18.57
CA VAL A 643 4.99 41.32 -18.53
C VAL A 643 6.48 41.43 -18.20
N SER A 644 6.93 40.66 -17.20
CA SER A 644 8.34 40.66 -16.77
C SER A 644 9.27 40.27 -17.94
N PRO A 645 10.42 40.96 -18.13
CA PRO A 645 11.43 40.59 -19.12
C PRO A 645 11.89 39.12 -19.02
N GLU A 646 11.90 38.55 -17.81
CA GLU A 646 12.26 37.15 -17.57
C GLU A 646 11.34 36.17 -18.31
N TYR A 647 10.06 36.51 -18.47
CA TYR A 647 9.11 35.66 -19.18
C TYR A 647 9.35 35.64 -20.69
N PHE A 648 10.01 36.65 -21.27
CA PHE A 648 10.37 36.62 -22.69
C PHE A 648 11.47 35.59 -22.97
N ALA A 649 12.45 35.46 -22.07
CA ALA A 649 13.46 34.41 -22.18
C ALA A 649 12.84 33.01 -22.09
N ASP A 650 11.86 32.82 -21.18
CA ASP A 650 11.12 31.56 -21.08
C ASP A 650 10.24 31.29 -22.32
N LEU A 651 9.64 32.32 -22.92
CA LEU A 651 8.85 32.18 -24.15
C LEU A 651 9.71 31.75 -25.34
N GLU A 652 10.94 32.26 -25.48
CA GLU A 652 11.86 31.83 -26.55
C GLU A 652 12.29 30.36 -26.36
N LYS A 653 12.47 29.89 -25.13
CA LYS A 653 12.74 28.47 -24.86
C LYS A 653 11.55 27.57 -25.22
N VAL A 654 10.34 27.98 -24.88
CA VAL A 654 9.12 27.23 -25.25
C VAL A 654 8.95 27.18 -26.76
N LYS A 655 9.23 28.28 -27.47
CA LYS A 655 9.10 28.41 -28.92
C LYS A 655 9.90 27.36 -29.71
N GLU A 656 11.03 26.90 -29.19
CA GLU A 656 11.88 25.90 -29.86
C GLU A 656 11.20 24.52 -30.01
N VAL A 657 10.17 24.23 -29.21
CA VAL A 657 9.46 22.94 -29.23
C VAL A 657 7.98 23.07 -29.56
N LEU A 658 7.50 24.28 -29.89
CA LEU A 658 6.12 24.48 -30.33
C LEU A 658 5.91 23.88 -31.73
N PRO A 659 4.69 23.37 -32.03
CA PRO A 659 4.37 22.67 -33.27
C PRO A 659 4.35 23.54 -34.53
#